data_AF-A0A9E3WMH6-F1
#
_entry.id   AF-A0A9E3WMH6-F1
#
_cell.length_a   1.000
_cell.length_b   1.000
_cell.length_c   1.000
_cell.angle_alpha   90.00
_cell.angle_beta   90.00
_cell.angle_gamma   90.00
#
_symmetry.space_group_name_H-M   'P 1'
#
loop_
_entity.id
_entity.type
_entity.pdbx_description
1 polymer ?
#
loop_
_entity_poly.entity_id
_entity_poly.type
_entity_poly.pdbx_seq_one_letter_code
_entity_poly.pdbx_strand_id
1 'polypeptide(L)'
;MPTVDEALQLGWRQHQAGDFRNAEHIYRQVLGAASGNANAWCFLGMVCHDQSKFDEAVGAYHKALEIQPNFPIALSNLGNTLKQQGKFEEAEASCREALRLKPDYSTAFNNLGVALVAQGRLEEASKTFEQALALMPNDAVTHSNLSAALVRQGKFAEAEANSKQALSLNPNYAEAHKNQGIVWLLLGDFERGWPEYEWRWNCPGCRMPSYSAPMWQGEPLDGKTILLHHEQGLGDTIQFVRYAAVLKQMGAARVVVKTQKPLMKLLATGEGIDELVCADASLPPFDVHVPMLSVPGILKTNFETIPGQVPYIHPDPNLIASWKQRLAEYDGFKVGISWQGSPDFHADAQRSIPLRHFSQVAAVPGVRLVNFQKGFGVEQIDALKGEFEVIDFGEELDRDSGPFMDTAAIMRNLDLVIAPDTSMIHLAGAVAAPAMIALSLSPDWRWFLKRDDSPWYPTVQLFRQNKLGDWEETFTRIAAAVAKRISEKTALYGTKDAPKPSVLETRANMTQEATVNVEIAPGELIDKITILEIKLERITDTSKLANVRVELNTLESARDSTLIASSELDALTQQLKSVNEQLWDIEDSIRDCEREKDFGAKFIELARAVYKTNDKRAALKRDVNTLLGSHLVEEKSYSEYE
;
A
#
# COMPACT_ATOMS: atom_id res chain seq x y z
N MET A 1 -60.32 -14.52 -3.13
CA MET A 1 -59.11 -13.71 -3.33
C MET A 1 -58.40 -13.65 -1.98
N PRO A 2 -57.06 -13.68 -1.94
CA PRO A 2 -56.35 -13.43 -0.68
C PRO A 2 -56.73 -12.05 -0.15
N THR A 3 -56.80 -11.91 1.16
CA THR A 3 -56.92 -10.60 1.81
C THR A 3 -55.67 -9.76 1.54
N VAL A 4 -55.75 -8.45 1.76
CA VAL A 4 -54.59 -7.55 1.61
C VAL A 4 -53.42 -8.04 2.47
N ASP A 5 -53.66 -8.43 3.72
CA ASP A 5 -52.61 -8.89 4.63
C ASP A 5 -51.99 -10.23 4.18
N GLU A 6 -52.79 -11.18 3.71
CA GLU A 6 -52.30 -12.44 3.15
C GLU A 6 -51.42 -12.21 1.90
N ALA A 7 -51.82 -11.27 1.04
CA ALA A 7 -51.05 -10.90 -0.13
C ALA A 7 -49.72 -10.22 0.27
N LEU A 8 -49.73 -9.33 1.26
CA LEU A 8 -48.50 -8.71 1.77
C LEU A 8 -47.55 -9.73 2.41
N GLN A 9 -48.07 -10.69 3.18
CA GLN A 9 -47.26 -11.78 3.75
C GLN A 9 -46.69 -12.70 2.66
N LEU A 10 -47.44 -12.96 1.59
CA LEU A 10 -46.92 -13.70 0.44
C LEU A 10 -45.80 -12.92 -0.26
N GLY A 11 -46.01 -11.63 -0.51
CA GLY A 11 -44.98 -10.75 -1.09
C GLY A 11 -43.72 -10.72 -0.23
N TRP A 12 -43.87 -10.60 1.09
CA TRP A 12 -42.76 -10.61 2.03
C TRP A 12 -41.97 -11.92 2.03
N ARG A 13 -42.65 -13.07 1.92
CA ARG A 13 -41.96 -14.37 1.77
C ARG A 13 -41.14 -14.46 0.48
N GLN A 14 -41.67 -13.96 -0.63
CA GLN A 14 -40.92 -13.91 -1.90
C GLN A 14 -39.72 -12.97 -1.79
N HIS A 15 -39.92 -11.83 -1.12
CA HIS A 15 -38.85 -10.88 -0.84
C HIS A 15 -37.71 -11.54 -0.04
N GLN A 16 -38.04 -12.21 1.07
CA GLN A 16 -37.06 -12.93 1.89
C GLN A 16 -36.34 -14.06 1.13
N ALA A 17 -37.00 -14.66 0.14
CA ALA A 17 -36.40 -15.67 -0.74
C ALA A 17 -35.50 -15.07 -1.84
N GLY A 18 -35.40 -13.74 -1.94
CA GLY A 18 -34.66 -13.04 -2.99
C GLY A 18 -35.41 -12.94 -4.33
N ASP A 19 -36.67 -13.38 -4.40
CA ASP A 19 -37.52 -13.23 -5.58
C ASP A 19 -38.16 -11.84 -5.61
N PHE A 20 -37.31 -10.83 -5.82
CA PHE A 20 -37.71 -9.44 -5.80
C PHE A 20 -38.71 -9.10 -6.91
N ARG A 21 -38.68 -9.81 -8.05
CA ARG A 21 -39.63 -9.55 -9.15
C ARG A 21 -41.05 -9.96 -8.76
N ASN A 22 -41.22 -11.15 -8.19
CA ASN A 22 -42.54 -11.60 -7.75
C ASN A 22 -43.02 -10.81 -6.53
N ALA A 23 -42.13 -10.48 -5.58
CA ALA A 23 -42.48 -9.61 -4.46
C ALA A 23 -43.00 -8.25 -4.94
N GLU A 24 -42.28 -7.59 -5.85
CA GLU A 24 -42.72 -6.32 -6.46
C GLU A 24 -44.07 -6.46 -7.16
N HIS A 25 -44.27 -7.52 -7.94
CA HIS A 25 -45.54 -7.78 -8.62
C HIS A 25 -46.70 -7.88 -7.63
N ILE A 26 -46.53 -8.63 -6.54
CA ILE A 26 -47.55 -8.81 -5.50
C ILE A 26 -47.86 -7.47 -4.81
N TYR A 27 -46.84 -6.69 -4.42
CA TYR A 27 -47.09 -5.39 -3.78
C TYR A 27 -47.82 -4.42 -4.71
N ARG A 28 -47.48 -4.39 -6.01
CA ARG A 28 -48.20 -3.58 -7.00
C ARG A 28 -49.63 -4.05 -7.22
N GLN A 29 -49.92 -5.35 -7.18
CA GLN A 29 -51.29 -5.87 -7.22
C GLN A 29 -52.12 -5.40 -6.02
N VAL A 30 -51.54 -5.45 -4.81
CA VAL A 30 -52.18 -4.93 -3.60
C VAL A 30 -52.49 -3.44 -3.76
N LEU A 31 -51.54 -2.65 -4.28
CA LEU A 31 -51.74 -1.22 -4.51
C LEU A 31 -52.77 -0.91 -5.61
N GLY A 32 -52.95 -1.80 -6.58
CA GLY A 32 -54.03 -1.71 -7.57
C GLY A 32 -55.42 -1.88 -6.96
N ALA A 33 -55.56 -2.71 -5.92
CA ALA A 33 -56.82 -2.93 -5.20
C ALA A 33 -57.02 -1.98 -4.00
N ALA A 34 -55.92 -1.52 -3.38
CA ALA A 34 -55.91 -0.72 -2.16
C ALA A 34 -54.76 0.31 -2.18
N SER A 35 -54.90 1.35 -3.01
CA SER A 35 -53.88 2.39 -3.21
C SER A 35 -53.56 3.21 -1.95
N GLY A 36 -54.46 3.21 -0.96
CA GLY A 36 -54.28 3.82 0.36
C GLY A 36 -53.61 2.93 1.41
N ASN A 37 -53.00 1.79 1.04
CA ASN A 37 -52.31 0.93 2.00
C ASN A 37 -50.84 1.36 2.18
N ALA A 38 -50.52 2.00 3.32
CA ALA A 38 -49.18 2.47 3.62
C ALA A 38 -48.13 1.35 3.70
N ASN A 39 -48.49 0.17 4.25
CA ASN A 39 -47.57 -0.98 4.35
C ASN A 39 -47.19 -1.51 2.96
N ALA A 40 -48.15 -1.60 2.03
CA ALA A 40 -47.89 -2.02 0.65
C ALA A 40 -46.92 -1.07 -0.07
N TRP A 41 -47.08 0.24 0.12
CA TRP A 41 -46.13 1.24 -0.38
C TRP A 41 -44.74 1.12 0.27
N CYS A 42 -44.68 0.88 1.59
CA CYS A 42 -43.41 0.67 2.29
C CYS A 42 -42.68 -0.58 1.77
N PHE A 43 -43.39 -1.70 1.61
CA PHE A 43 -42.81 -2.93 1.07
C PHE A 43 -42.42 -2.80 -0.41
N LEU A 44 -43.19 -2.05 -1.22
CA LEU A 44 -42.78 -1.69 -2.58
C LEU A 44 -41.47 -0.88 -2.56
N GLY A 45 -41.35 0.08 -1.63
CA GLY A 45 -40.12 0.84 -1.45
C GLY A 45 -38.92 -0.05 -1.12
N MET A 46 -39.11 -1.03 -0.22
CA MET A 46 -38.05 -1.96 0.18
C MET A 46 -37.59 -2.83 -0.98
N VAL A 47 -38.51 -3.41 -1.75
CA VAL A 47 -38.11 -4.26 -2.89
C VAL A 47 -37.49 -3.45 -4.03
N CYS A 48 -37.94 -2.22 -4.27
CA CYS A 48 -37.30 -1.32 -5.23
C CYS A 48 -35.88 -0.95 -4.79
N HIS A 49 -35.64 -0.74 -3.49
CA HIS A 49 -34.30 -0.50 -2.95
C HIS A 49 -33.36 -1.67 -3.25
N ASP A 50 -33.78 -2.91 -2.94
CA ASP A 50 -32.96 -4.12 -3.14
C ASP A 50 -32.70 -4.41 -4.62
N GLN A 51 -33.58 -3.94 -5.51
CA GLN A 51 -33.38 -3.94 -6.96
C GLN A 51 -32.56 -2.75 -7.48
N SER A 52 -32.04 -1.88 -6.60
CA SER A 52 -31.32 -0.64 -6.95
C SER A 52 -32.15 0.38 -7.74
N LYS A 53 -33.48 0.29 -7.71
CA LYS A 53 -34.43 1.27 -8.29
C LYS A 53 -34.68 2.39 -7.28
N PHE A 54 -33.65 3.18 -6.98
CA PHE A 54 -33.67 4.12 -5.86
C PHE A 54 -34.74 5.22 -5.99
N ASP A 55 -34.98 5.76 -7.19
CA ASP A 55 -36.02 6.77 -7.40
C ASP A 55 -37.43 6.22 -7.14
N GLU A 56 -37.72 5.00 -7.63
CA GLU A 56 -39.00 4.34 -7.37
C GLU A 56 -39.17 4.02 -5.88
N ALA A 57 -38.08 3.61 -5.20
CA ALA A 57 -38.08 3.34 -3.78
C ALA A 57 -38.41 4.60 -2.95
N VAL A 58 -37.74 5.72 -3.23
CA VAL A 58 -38.00 7.02 -2.59
C VAL A 58 -39.45 7.45 -2.81
N GLY A 59 -39.94 7.37 -4.05
CA GLY A 59 -41.33 7.69 -4.37
C GLY A 59 -42.34 6.83 -3.59
N ALA A 60 -42.09 5.53 -3.46
CA ALA A 60 -42.94 4.62 -2.71
C ALA A 60 -42.94 4.93 -1.20
N TYR A 61 -41.78 5.24 -0.59
CA TYR A 61 -41.73 5.64 0.82
C TYR A 61 -42.45 6.96 1.07
N HIS A 62 -42.32 7.96 0.19
CA HIS A 62 -43.08 9.20 0.31
C HIS A 62 -44.59 8.94 0.24
N LYS A 63 -45.06 8.06 -0.64
CA LYS A 63 -46.48 7.65 -0.67
C LYS A 63 -46.93 6.96 0.61
N ALA A 64 -46.10 6.09 1.18
CA ALA A 64 -46.38 5.50 2.49
C ALA A 64 -46.52 6.56 3.59
N LEU A 65 -45.67 7.59 3.58
CA LEU A 65 -45.66 8.68 4.55
C LEU A 65 -46.77 9.71 4.34
N GLU A 66 -47.22 9.94 3.10
CA GLU A 66 -48.42 10.74 2.80
C GLU A 66 -49.67 10.10 3.42
N ILE A 67 -49.78 8.77 3.34
CA ILE A 67 -50.90 8.00 3.89
C ILE A 67 -50.80 7.87 5.41
N GLN A 68 -49.59 7.59 5.91
CA GLN A 68 -49.31 7.43 7.34
C GLN A 68 -48.06 8.24 7.73
N PRO A 69 -48.23 9.50 8.19
CA PRO A 69 -47.09 10.37 8.54
C PRO A 69 -46.21 9.83 9.67
N ASN A 70 -46.81 9.12 10.64
CA ASN A 70 -46.10 8.52 11.77
C ASN A 70 -45.72 7.07 11.43
N PHE A 71 -44.80 6.87 10.48
CA PHE A 71 -44.38 5.55 10.03
C PHE A 71 -42.85 5.37 10.10
N PRO A 72 -42.30 4.99 11.29
CA PRO A 72 -40.86 4.90 11.52
C PRO A 72 -40.12 3.96 10.56
N ILE A 73 -40.75 2.85 10.17
CA ILE A 73 -40.15 1.87 9.24
C ILE A 73 -39.91 2.51 7.87
N ALA A 74 -40.91 3.22 7.33
CA ALA A 74 -40.77 3.93 6.07
C ALA A 74 -39.71 5.04 6.14
N LEU A 75 -39.67 5.81 7.23
CA LEU A 75 -38.65 6.87 7.42
C LEU A 75 -37.21 6.31 7.49
N SER A 76 -37.01 5.23 8.24
CA SER A 76 -35.69 4.60 8.36
C SER A 76 -35.19 4.02 7.03
N ASN A 77 -36.08 3.39 6.26
CA ASN A 77 -35.75 2.84 4.95
C ASN A 77 -35.62 3.93 3.87
N LEU A 78 -36.39 5.01 3.97
CA LEU A 78 -36.20 6.22 3.15
C LEU A 78 -34.81 6.79 3.39
N GLY A 79 -34.38 6.91 4.65
CA GLY A 79 -33.05 7.38 5.00
C GLY A 79 -31.93 6.53 4.36
N ASN A 80 -32.02 5.20 4.47
CA ASN A 80 -31.08 4.30 3.81
C ASN A 80 -31.06 4.46 2.28
N THR A 81 -32.22 4.69 1.66
CA THR A 81 -32.35 4.87 0.21
C THR A 81 -31.80 6.21 -0.27
N LEU A 82 -32.10 7.31 0.44
CA LEU A 82 -31.55 8.63 0.16
C LEU A 82 -30.02 8.64 0.24
N LYS A 83 -29.44 7.87 1.18
CA LYS A 83 -27.99 7.65 1.24
C LYS A 83 -27.46 7.04 -0.05
N GLN A 84 -28.16 6.07 -0.66
CA GLN A 84 -27.73 5.47 -1.93
C GLN A 84 -27.80 6.47 -3.09
N GLN A 85 -28.63 7.52 -2.97
CA GLN A 85 -28.69 8.64 -3.91
C GLN A 85 -27.68 9.76 -3.62
N GLY A 86 -26.82 9.62 -2.60
CA GLY A 86 -25.88 10.68 -2.19
C GLY A 86 -26.51 11.84 -1.40
N LYS A 87 -27.80 11.74 -1.04
CA LYS A 87 -28.53 12.77 -0.29
C LYS A 87 -28.37 12.58 1.22
N PHE A 88 -27.17 12.84 1.73
CA PHE A 88 -26.78 12.42 3.08
C PHE A 88 -27.49 13.20 4.20
N GLU A 89 -27.79 14.48 4.00
CA GLU A 89 -28.49 15.33 4.97
C GLU A 89 -29.97 14.94 5.08
N GLU A 90 -30.63 14.68 3.94
CA GLU A 90 -32.02 14.19 3.90
C GLU A 90 -32.12 12.77 4.51
N ALA A 91 -31.09 11.94 4.28
CA ALA A 91 -30.99 10.62 4.89
C ALA A 91 -30.91 10.69 6.42
N GLU A 92 -30.05 11.56 6.96
CA GLU A 92 -29.95 11.82 8.39
C GLU A 92 -31.27 12.32 8.96
N ALA A 93 -31.88 13.34 8.34
CA ALA A 93 -33.14 13.91 8.80
C ALA A 93 -34.25 12.85 8.91
N SER A 94 -34.36 11.98 7.90
CA SER A 94 -35.32 10.87 7.87
C SER A 94 -35.09 9.87 9.00
N CYS A 95 -33.84 9.46 9.23
CA CYS A 95 -33.49 8.53 10.32
C CYS A 95 -33.73 9.15 11.71
N ARG A 96 -33.40 10.44 11.90
CA ARG A 96 -33.67 11.15 13.16
C ARG A 96 -35.16 11.27 13.45
N GLU A 97 -35.98 11.52 12.43
CA GLU A 97 -37.44 11.54 12.60
C GLU A 97 -37.99 10.15 12.94
N ALA A 98 -37.46 9.08 12.34
CA ALA A 98 -37.80 7.71 12.72
C ALA A 98 -37.50 7.44 14.21
N LEU A 99 -36.35 7.90 14.71
CA LEU A 99 -35.94 7.78 16.11
C LEU A 99 -36.77 8.68 17.04
N ARG A 100 -37.22 9.85 16.59
CA ARG A 100 -38.14 10.70 17.36
C ARG A 100 -39.48 10.00 17.60
N LEU A 101 -40.00 9.31 16.58
CA LEU A 101 -41.25 8.56 16.66
C LEU A 101 -41.09 7.22 17.40
N LYS A 102 -39.94 6.57 17.27
CA LYS A 102 -39.61 5.30 17.92
C LYS A 102 -38.17 5.34 18.47
N PRO A 103 -37.98 5.76 19.74
CA PRO A 103 -36.64 5.93 20.34
C PRO A 103 -35.83 4.64 20.51
N ASP A 104 -36.47 3.48 20.50
CA ASP A 104 -35.85 2.15 20.65
C ASP A 104 -35.67 1.42 19.30
N TYR A 105 -35.56 2.18 18.20
CA TYR A 105 -35.46 1.60 16.86
C TYR A 105 -34.00 1.36 16.41
N SER A 106 -33.44 0.21 16.77
CA SER A 106 -32.05 -0.18 16.45
C SER A 106 -31.69 -0.04 14.96
N THR A 107 -32.56 -0.47 14.03
CA THR A 107 -32.33 -0.30 12.58
C THR A 107 -32.19 1.16 12.16
N ALA A 108 -32.95 2.09 12.77
CA ALA A 108 -32.82 3.51 12.48
C ALA A 108 -31.52 4.10 13.04
N PHE A 109 -31.04 3.63 14.20
CA PHE A 109 -29.70 3.97 14.68
C PHE A 109 -28.61 3.46 13.72
N ASN A 110 -28.67 2.21 13.26
CA ASN A 110 -27.71 1.70 12.27
C ASN A 110 -27.71 2.54 10.98
N ASN A 111 -28.89 2.83 10.42
CA ASN A 111 -28.99 3.63 9.20
C ASN A 111 -28.52 5.08 9.40
N LEU A 112 -28.78 5.67 10.58
CA LEU A 112 -28.24 6.98 10.96
C LEU A 112 -26.71 6.93 11.04
N GLY A 113 -26.13 5.91 11.67
CA GLY A 113 -24.69 5.71 11.75
C GLY A 113 -24.05 5.65 10.37
N VAL A 114 -24.63 4.89 9.44
CA VAL A 114 -24.15 4.82 8.04
C VAL A 114 -24.23 6.18 7.33
N ALA A 115 -25.32 6.95 7.52
CA ALA A 115 -25.43 8.30 6.97
C ALA A 115 -24.38 9.26 7.54
N LEU A 116 -24.11 9.20 8.85
CA LEU A 116 -23.09 9.99 9.52
C LEU A 116 -21.67 9.65 9.02
N VAL A 117 -21.38 8.36 8.77
CA VAL A 117 -20.12 7.90 8.15
C VAL A 117 -19.94 8.52 6.76
N ALA A 118 -21.01 8.60 5.95
CA ALA A 118 -20.97 9.20 4.63
C ALA A 118 -20.69 10.71 4.68
N GLN A 119 -21.18 11.41 5.72
CA GLN A 119 -20.86 12.81 5.99
C GLN A 119 -19.50 13.03 6.68
N GLY A 120 -18.75 11.98 7.00
CA GLY A 120 -17.47 12.08 7.70
C GLY A 120 -17.55 12.36 9.21
N ARG A 121 -18.75 12.33 9.81
CA ARG A 121 -18.99 12.51 11.26
C ARG A 121 -18.74 11.21 12.02
N LEU A 122 -17.49 10.76 12.03
CA LEU A 122 -17.13 9.41 12.46
C LEU A 122 -17.41 9.15 13.94
N GLU A 123 -17.07 10.08 14.83
CA GLU A 123 -17.25 9.91 16.28
C GLU A 123 -18.72 9.80 16.67
N GLU A 124 -19.58 10.55 15.99
CA GLU A 124 -21.02 10.46 16.19
C GLU A 124 -21.57 9.16 15.62
N ALA A 125 -21.07 8.74 14.44
CA ALA A 125 -21.46 7.47 13.84
C ALA A 125 -21.14 6.28 14.75
N SER A 126 -19.94 6.19 15.31
CA SER A 126 -19.57 5.08 16.22
C SER A 126 -20.48 5.03 17.44
N LYS A 127 -20.78 6.17 18.07
CA LYS A 127 -21.72 6.23 19.20
C LYS A 127 -23.13 5.81 18.79
N THR A 128 -23.56 6.16 17.59
CA THR A 128 -24.86 5.78 17.06
C THR A 128 -24.95 4.27 16.81
N PHE A 129 -23.89 3.65 16.31
CA PHE A 129 -23.82 2.19 16.19
C PHE A 129 -23.79 1.49 17.55
N GLU A 130 -23.07 2.03 18.53
CA GLU A 130 -23.08 1.53 19.91
C GLU A 130 -24.49 1.58 20.52
N GLN A 131 -25.28 2.61 20.23
CA GLN A 131 -26.69 2.69 20.62
C GLN A 131 -27.54 1.62 19.93
N ALA A 132 -27.32 1.35 18.65
CA ALA A 132 -27.98 0.26 17.94
C ALA A 132 -27.67 -1.11 18.58
N LEU A 133 -26.40 -1.36 18.93
CA LEU A 133 -25.93 -2.59 19.58
C LEU A 133 -26.39 -2.73 21.03
N ALA A 134 -26.58 -1.62 21.75
CA ALA A 134 -27.18 -1.66 23.09
C ALA A 134 -28.62 -2.17 23.07
N LEU A 135 -29.35 -1.92 21.97
CA LEU A 135 -30.71 -2.43 21.75
C LEU A 135 -30.72 -3.84 21.15
N MET A 136 -29.80 -4.13 20.23
CA MET A 136 -29.66 -5.44 19.57
C MET A 136 -28.18 -5.88 19.57
N PRO A 137 -27.70 -6.55 20.64
CA PRO A 137 -26.28 -6.93 20.77
C PRO A 137 -25.80 -7.97 19.76
N ASN A 138 -26.72 -8.68 19.10
CA ASN A 138 -26.43 -9.77 18.18
C ASN A 138 -26.68 -9.38 16.71
N ASP A 139 -26.45 -8.12 16.36
CA ASP A 139 -26.55 -7.65 14.97
C ASP A 139 -25.18 -7.61 14.27
N ALA A 140 -24.93 -8.61 13.43
CA ALA A 140 -23.69 -8.73 12.67
C ALA A 140 -23.43 -7.53 11.73
N VAL A 141 -24.49 -6.95 11.16
CA VAL A 141 -24.39 -5.81 10.22
C VAL A 141 -23.88 -4.58 10.97
N THR A 142 -24.47 -4.31 12.14
CA THR A 142 -24.11 -3.15 12.95
C THR A 142 -22.68 -3.28 13.51
N HIS A 143 -22.27 -4.48 13.94
CA HIS A 143 -20.87 -4.73 14.32
C HIS A 143 -19.89 -4.48 13.16
N SER A 144 -20.18 -4.95 11.95
CA SER A 144 -19.32 -4.70 10.78
C SER A 144 -19.26 -3.22 10.41
N ASN A 145 -20.39 -2.51 10.47
CA ASN A 145 -20.45 -1.06 10.22
C ASN A 145 -19.67 -0.25 11.27
N LEU A 146 -19.78 -0.63 12.55
CA LEU A 146 -18.98 -0.04 13.63
C LEU A 146 -17.49 -0.30 13.42
N SER A 147 -17.11 -1.53 13.04
CA SER A 147 -15.73 -1.86 12.67
C SER A 147 -15.20 -0.92 11.58
N ALA A 148 -15.93 -0.77 10.47
CA ALA A 148 -15.52 0.11 9.37
C ALA A 148 -15.38 1.58 9.81
N ALA A 149 -16.26 2.08 10.67
CA ALA A 149 -16.17 3.43 11.23
C ALA A 149 -14.94 3.59 12.15
N LEU A 150 -14.66 2.59 12.98
CA LEU A 150 -13.51 2.57 13.89
C LEU A 150 -12.17 2.51 13.14
N VAL A 151 -12.10 1.77 12.04
CA VAL A 151 -10.93 1.80 11.13
C VAL A 151 -10.65 3.24 10.69
N ARG A 152 -11.66 3.95 10.18
CA ARG A 152 -11.52 5.35 9.72
C ARG A 152 -11.12 6.32 10.85
N GLN A 153 -11.41 5.99 12.11
CA GLN A 153 -10.96 6.74 13.28
C GLN A 153 -9.54 6.38 13.75
N GLY A 154 -8.89 5.38 13.14
CA GLY A 154 -7.60 4.86 13.60
C GLY A 154 -7.68 3.93 14.83
N LYS A 155 -8.88 3.49 15.22
CA LYS A 155 -9.13 2.63 16.39
C LYS A 155 -9.11 1.15 16.01
N PHE A 156 -7.96 0.68 15.54
CA PHE A 156 -7.83 -0.64 14.90
C PHE A 156 -8.13 -1.83 15.81
N ALA A 157 -7.79 -1.75 17.11
CA ALA A 157 -8.07 -2.83 18.06
C ALA A 157 -9.58 -3.00 18.32
N GLU A 158 -10.31 -1.88 18.48
CA GLU A 158 -11.76 -1.88 18.64
C GLU A 158 -12.45 -2.33 17.34
N ALA A 159 -11.90 -1.95 16.18
CA ALA A 159 -12.39 -2.41 14.89
C ALA A 159 -12.28 -3.94 14.76
N GLU A 160 -11.10 -4.51 15.04
CA GLU A 160 -10.88 -5.97 15.01
C GLU A 160 -11.84 -6.72 15.93
N ALA A 161 -12.10 -6.22 17.14
CA ALA A 161 -13.04 -6.84 18.06
C ALA A 161 -14.46 -6.88 17.46
N ASN A 162 -14.89 -5.80 16.83
CA ASN A 162 -16.21 -5.70 16.21
C ASN A 162 -16.34 -6.55 14.93
N SER A 163 -15.34 -6.59 14.06
CA SER A 163 -15.38 -7.47 12.90
C SER A 163 -15.38 -8.94 13.29
N LYS A 164 -14.62 -9.35 14.32
CA LYS A 164 -14.70 -10.73 14.88
C LYS A 164 -16.09 -11.04 15.43
N GLN A 165 -16.72 -10.10 16.11
CA GLN A 165 -18.08 -10.30 16.61
C GLN A 165 -19.10 -10.39 15.46
N ALA A 166 -18.95 -9.61 14.40
CA ALA A 166 -19.78 -9.74 13.21
C ALA A 166 -19.66 -11.13 12.57
N LEU A 167 -18.42 -11.66 12.47
CA LEU A 167 -18.15 -12.98 11.91
C LEU A 167 -18.61 -14.13 12.82
N SER A 168 -18.59 -13.95 14.15
CA SER A 168 -19.14 -14.97 15.07
C SER A 168 -20.66 -15.09 14.94
N LEU A 169 -21.34 -13.97 14.68
CA LEU A 169 -22.80 -13.91 14.48
C LEU A 169 -23.21 -14.36 13.07
N ASN A 170 -22.42 -14.02 12.05
CA ASN A 170 -22.63 -14.44 10.67
C ASN A 170 -21.30 -14.80 9.98
N PRO A 171 -20.92 -16.09 9.99
CA PRO A 171 -19.65 -16.56 9.41
C PRO A 171 -19.53 -16.44 7.89
N ASN A 172 -20.59 -16.03 7.17
CA ASN A 172 -20.57 -15.83 5.72
C ASN A 172 -20.71 -14.34 5.35
N TYR A 173 -20.49 -13.42 6.30
CA TYR A 173 -20.67 -12.00 6.03
C TYR A 173 -19.45 -11.39 5.33
N ALA A 174 -19.54 -11.30 4.00
CA ALA A 174 -18.44 -10.87 3.13
C ALA A 174 -17.81 -9.52 3.52
N GLU A 175 -18.61 -8.50 3.82
CA GLU A 175 -18.08 -7.20 4.23
C GLU A 175 -17.31 -7.25 5.55
N ALA A 176 -17.74 -8.09 6.51
CA ALA A 176 -17.02 -8.27 7.77
C ALA A 176 -15.67 -8.98 7.55
N HIS A 177 -15.62 -10.01 6.69
CA HIS A 177 -14.37 -10.66 6.28
C HIS A 177 -13.43 -9.65 5.60
N LYS A 178 -13.91 -8.90 4.59
CA LYS A 178 -13.12 -7.87 3.90
C LYS A 178 -12.57 -6.83 4.88
N ASN A 179 -13.39 -6.33 5.80
CA ASN A 179 -12.98 -5.35 6.80
C ASN A 179 -11.90 -5.93 7.73
N GLN A 180 -12.07 -7.18 8.19
CA GLN A 180 -11.10 -7.89 9.02
C GLN A 180 -9.77 -8.08 8.29
N GLY A 181 -9.81 -8.49 7.02
CA GLY A 181 -8.65 -8.64 6.16
C GLY A 181 -7.88 -7.34 5.98
N ILE A 182 -8.57 -6.23 5.71
CA ILE A 182 -7.96 -4.89 5.62
C ILE A 182 -7.26 -4.51 6.93
N VAL A 183 -7.89 -4.73 8.09
CA VAL A 183 -7.29 -4.43 9.40
C VAL A 183 -6.03 -5.25 9.62
N TRP A 184 -6.06 -6.55 9.34
CA TRP A 184 -4.89 -7.41 9.51
C TRP A 184 -3.76 -7.07 8.54
N LEU A 185 -4.05 -6.82 7.26
CA LEU A 185 -3.05 -6.37 6.28
C LEU A 185 -2.43 -5.02 6.69
N LEU A 186 -3.23 -4.08 7.17
CA LEU A 186 -2.77 -2.77 7.65
C LEU A 186 -1.84 -2.89 8.87
N LEU A 187 -2.09 -3.88 9.73
CA LEU A 187 -1.24 -4.22 10.87
C LEU A 187 -0.01 -5.05 10.50
N GLY A 188 0.13 -5.46 9.23
CA GLY A 188 1.21 -6.31 8.75
C GLY A 188 1.03 -7.81 9.02
N ASP A 189 -0.17 -8.23 9.42
CA ASP A 189 -0.52 -9.64 9.58
C ASP A 189 -1.04 -10.21 8.26
N PHE A 190 -0.10 -10.54 7.38
CA PHE A 190 -0.39 -11.05 6.05
C PHE A 190 -1.02 -12.44 6.06
N GLU A 191 -0.58 -13.30 6.98
CA GLU A 191 -1.05 -14.69 7.07
C GLU A 191 -2.55 -14.75 7.30
N ARG A 192 -3.07 -13.94 8.22
CA ARG A 192 -4.50 -13.85 8.47
C ARG A 192 -5.20 -12.88 7.50
N GLY A 193 -4.52 -11.83 7.06
CA GLY A 193 -5.10 -10.78 6.24
C GLY A 193 -5.49 -11.21 4.83
N TRP A 194 -4.65 -11.99 4.13
CA TRP A 194 -4.90 -12.35 2.74
C TRP A 194 -6.16 -13.21 2.53
N PRO A 195 -6.39 -14.30 3.28
CA PRO A 195 -7.58 -15.13 3.09
C PRO A 195 -8.89 -14.34 3.31
N GLU A 196 -8.90 -13.47 4.32
CA GLU A 196 -10.04 -12.60 4.63
C GLU A 196 -10.30 -11.56 3.54
N TYR A 197 -9.23 -11.02 2.94
CA TYR A 197 -9.35 -10.02 1.88
C TYR A 197 -9.93 -10.59 0.57
N GLU A 198 -9.83 -11.91 0.32
CA GLU A 198 -10.47 -12.54 -0.86
C GLU A 198 -12.00 -12.51 -0.80
N TRP A 199 -12.60 -12.37 0.39
CA TRP A 199 -14.06 -12.20 0.52
C TRP A 199 -14.59 -10.92 -0.12
N ARG A 200 -13.71 -9.99 -0.53
CA ARG A 200 -14.09 -8.82 -1.34
C ARG A 200 -14.91 -9.21 -2.57
N TRP A 201 -14.67 -10.39 -3.16
CA TRP A 201 -15.42 -10.88 -4.31
C TRP A 201 -16.88 -11.22 -4.04
N ASN A 202 -17.25 -11.36 -2.77
CA ASN A 202 -18.61 -11.60 -2.32
C ASN A 202 -19.29 -10.30 -1.83
N CYS A 203 -18.57 -9.18 -1.75
CA CYS A 203 -19.15 -7.89 -1.38
C CYS A 203 -19.97 -7.28 -2.52
N PRO A 204 -21.04 -6.52 -2.21
CA PRO A 204 -21.80 -5.78 -3.22
C PRO A 204 -20.91 -4.87 -4.08
N GLY A 205 -21.12 -4.88 -5.40
CA GLY A 205 -20.35 -4.08 -6.36
C GLY A 205 -19.00 -4.69 -6.79
N CYS A 206 -18.55 -5.76 -6.13
CA CYS A 206 -17.38 -6.52 -6.54
C CYS A 206 -17.84 -7.86 -7.13
N ARG A 207 -17.44 -8.17 -8.35
CA ARG A 207 -17.75 -9.48 -8.96
C ARG A 207 -16.55 -9.99 -9.73
N MET A 208 -16.15 -11.22 -9.40
CA MET A 208 -15.09 -11.91 -10.12
C MET A 208 -15.52 -12.08 -11.59
N PRO A 209 -14.70 -11.65 -12.55
CA PRO A 209 -14.94 -11.95 -13.96
C PRO A 209 -14.94 -13.47 -14.17
N SER A 210 -15.88 -13.96 -15.00
CA SER A 210 -15.94 -15.38 -15.35
C SER A 210 -15.08 -15.65 -16.58
N TYR A 211 -14.17 -16.62 -16.47
CA TYR A 211 -13.39 -17.15 -17.58
C TYR A 211 -13.60 -18.65 -17.71
N SER A 212 -13.32 -19.21 -18.89
CA SER A 212 -13.38 -20.66 -19.12
C SER A 212 -12.18 -21.40 -18.54
N ALA A 213 -11.02 -20.75 -18.50
CA ALA A 213 -9.82 -21.29 -17.85
C ALA A 213 -9.96 -21.18 -16.32
N PRO A 214 -9.32 -22.09 -15.55
CA PRO A 214 -9.35 -22.03 -14.09
C PRO A 214 -8.55 -20.85 -13.54
N MET A 215 -8.92 -20.41 -12.34
CA MET A 215 -8.14 -19.44 -11.57
C MET A 215 -6.89 -20.14 -11.02
N TRP A 216 -5.72 -19.57 -11.28
CA TRP A 216 -4.42 -20.03 -10.77
C TRP A 216 -4.39 -19.99 -9.25
N GLN A 217 -3.82 -21.01 -8.61
CA GLN A 217 -3.80 -21.19 -7.14
C GLN A 217 -2.37 -21.26 -6.56
N GLY A 218 -1.36 -20.86 -7.33
CA GLY A 218 0.03 -20.84 -6.87
C GLY A 218 0.86 -22.04 -7.32
N GLU A 219 0.29 -22.95 -8.11
CA GLU A 219 1.04 -24.05 -8.71
C GLU A 219 2.10 -23.55 -9.71
N PRO A 220 3.17 -24.33 -9.99
CA PRO A 220 4.16 -23.96 -11.00
C PRO A 220 3.51 -23.62 -12.36
N LEU A 221 4.05 -22.59 -13.02
CA LEU A 221 3.52 -22.10 -14.29
C LEU A 221 4.25 -22.67 -15.51
N ASP A 222 5.28 -23.50 -15.33
CA ASP A 222 6.15 -24.08 -16.37
C ASP A 222 5.46 -24.30 -17.72
N GLY A 223 5.70 -23.39 -18.67
CA GLY A 223 5.18 -23.48 -20.04
C GLY A 223 3.77 -22.92 -20.27
N LYS A 224 3.04 -22.54 -19.22
CA LYS A 224 1.66 -22.00 -19.28
C LYS A 224 1.62 -20.53 -19.68
N THR A 225 0.51 -20.16 -20.29
CA THR A 225 0.07 -18.77 -20.47
C THR A 225 -0.88 -18.37 -19.34
N ILE A 226 -0.52 -17.34 -18.58
CA ILE A 226 -1.36 -16.80 -17.50
C ILE A 226 -1.96 -15.45 -17.88
N LEU A 227 -3.25 -15.28 -17.64
CA LEU A 227 -3.94 -13.99 -17.71
C LEU A 227 -3.93 -13.30 -16.34
N LEU A 228 -3.16 -12.22 -16.22
CA LEU A 228 -3.18 -11.32 -15.08
C LEU A 228 -4.14 -10.16 -15.35
N HIS A 229 -5.25 -10.06 -14.63
CA HIS A 229 -6.29 -9.07 -14.95
C HIS A 229 -6.52 -8.04 -13.84
N HIS A 230 -6.77 -6.79 -14.26
CA HIS A 230 -7.14 -5.70 -13.38
C HIS A 230 -8.49 -5.97 -12.68
N GLU A 231 -8.72 -5.29 -11.57
CA GLU A 231 -10.01 -5.32 -10.85
C GLU A 231 -10.45 -3.92 -10.40
N GLN A 232 -9.61 -3.23 -9.62
CA GLN A 232 -9.93 -1.97 -8.94
C GLN A 232 -9.42 -0.74 -9.74
N GLY A 233 -8.85 0.24 -9.03
CA GLY A 233 -8.43 1.50 -9.60
C GLY A 233 -7.14 1.42 -10.43
N LEU A 234 -6.79 2.56 -11.02
CA LEU A 234 -5.55 2.68 -11.80
C LEU A 234 -4.31 2.52 -10.90
N GLY A 235 -4.34 3.07 -9.68
CA GLY A 235 -3.26 2.93 -8.70
C GLY A 235 -2.99 1.47 -8.32
N ASP A 236 -4.06 0.72 -8.06
CA ASP A 236 -3.98 -0.73 -7.80
C ASP A 236 -3.31 -1.47 -8.96
N THR A 237 -3.71 -1.13 -10.19
CA THR A 237 -3.16 -1.75 -11.39
C THR A 237 -1.68 -1.42 -11.56
N ILE A 238 -1.30 -0.15 -11.42
CA ILE A 238 0.10 0.31 -11.45
C ILE A 238 0.92 -0.40 -10.37
N GLN A 239 0.38 -0.60 -9.17
CA GLN A 239 1.10 -1.26 -8.10
C GLN A 239 1.27 -2.76 -8.36
N PHE A 240 0.19 -3.49 -8.63
CA PHE A 240 0.21 -4.96 -8.64
C PHE A 240 0.61 -5.58 -9.97
N VAL A 241 0.69 -4.81 -11.06
CA VAL A 241 1.26 -5.31 -12.33
C VAL A 241 2.71 -5.81 -12.19
N ARG A 242 3.44 -5.36 -11.16
CA ARG A 242 4.79 -5.87 -10.83
C ARG A 242 4.86 -7.39 -10.67
N TYR A 243 3.74 -8.02 -10.31
CA TYR A 243 3.70 -9.48 -10.20
C TYR A 243 3.81 -10.17 -11.56
N ALA A 244 3.66 -9.47 -12.69
CA ALA A 244 3.97 -10.04 -14.00
C ALA A 244 5.40 -10.59 -14.08
N ALA A 245 6.40 -9.83 -13.59
CA ALA A 245 7.78 -10.28 -13.50
C ALA A 245 7.95 -11.49 -12.57
N VAL A 246 7.24 -11.51 -11.43
CA VAL A 246 7.25 -12.66 -10.50
C VAL A 246 6.68 -13.90 -11.17
N LEU A 247 5.55 -13.79 -11.87
CA LEU A 247 4.93 -14.90 -12.59
C LEU A 247 5.84 -15.44 -13.72
N LYS A 248 6.58 -14.57 -14.42
CA LYS A 248 7.62 -15.00 -15.37
C LYS A 248 8.74 -15.78 -14.70
N GLN A 249 9.20 -15.33 -13.53
CA GLN A 249 10.23 -16.05 -12.76
C GLN A 249 9.73 -17.41 -12.25
N MET A 250 8.42 -17.56 -12.05
CA MET A 250 7.76 -18.82 -11.69
C MET A 250 7.52 -19.77 -12.88
N GLY A 251 8.08 -19.49 -14.06
CA GLY A 251 8.06 -20.40 -15.22
C GLY A 251 6.94 -20.14 -16.22
N ALA A 252 6.17 -19.07 -16.08
CA ALA A 252 5.17 -18.72 -17.09
C ALA A 252 5.83 -18.48 -18.46
N ALA A 253 5.42 -19.27 -19.46
CA ALA A 253 5.88 -19.04 -20.83
C ALA A 253 5.42 -17.68 -21.33
N ARG A 254 4.19 -17.29 -20.98
CA ARG A 254 3.57 -16.04 -21.41
C ARG A 254 2.70 -15.44 -20.31
N VAL A 255 2.88 -14.15 -20.01
CA VAL A 255 2.03 -13.37 -19.12
C VAL A 255 1.26 -12.35 -19.95
N VAL A 256 -0.06 -12.55 -20.03
CA VAL A 256 -0.99 -11.63 -20.67
C VAL A 256 -1.59 -10.74 -19.60
N VAL A 257 -1.43 -9.43 -19.72
CA VAL A 257 -1.99 -8.44 -18.79
C VAL A 257 -3.22 -7.79 -19.38
N LYS A 258 -4.39 -8.00 -18.76
CA LYS A 258 -5.62 -7.27 -19.07
C LYS A 258 -5.72 -6.03 -18.19
N THR A 259 -5.79 -4.84 -18.79
CA THR A 259 -5.74 -3.56 -18.07
C THR A 259 -6.75 -2.52 -18.61
N GLN A 260 -7.00 -1.47 -17.85
CA GLN A 260 -7.85 -0.35 -18.23
C GLN A 260 -7.20 0.46 -19.37
N LYS A 261 -8.02 0.98 -20.30
CA LYS A 261 -7.57 1.76 -21.47
C LYS A 261 -6.53 2.86 -21.15
N PRO A 262 -6.65 3.66 -20.07
CA PRO A 262 -5.66 4.69 -19.76
C PRO A 262 -4.24 4.17 -19.49
N LEU A 263 -4.09 2.91 -19.09
CA LEU A 263 -2.78 2.34 -18.72
C LEU A 263 -2.10 1.56 -19.86
N MET A 264 -2.78 1.38 -21.00
CA MET A 264 -2.27 0.56 -22.11
C MET A 264 -0.90 1.02 -22.61
N LYS A 265 -0.69 2.33 -22.78
CA LYS A 265 0.61 2.86 -23.22
C LYS A 265 1.66 2.81 -22.12
N LEU A 266 1.29 3.15 -20.90
CA LEU A 266 2.19 3.17 -19.75
C LEU A 266 2.74 1.77 -19.44
N LEU A 267 1.90 0.75 -19.47
CA LEU A 267 2.30 -0.61 -19.12
C LEU A 267 3.02 -1.33 -20.26
N ALA A 268 3.10 -0.76 -21.46
CA ALA A 268 3.79 -1.38 -22.60
C ALA A 268 5.29 -1.63 -22.34
N THR A 269 5.85 -0.94 -21.34
CA THR A 269 7.23 -1.09 -20.88
C THR A 269 7.32 -1.78 -19.51
N GLY A 270 6.23 -2.39 -19.04
CA GLY A 270 6.17 -3.08 -17.76
C GLY A 270 6.96 -4.39 -17.77
N GLU A 271 7.75 -4.62 -16.72
CA GLU A 271 8.59 -5.81 -16.64
C GLU A 271 7.77 -7.10 -16.51
N GLY A 272 8.16 -8.13 -17.26
CA GLY A 272 7.52 -9.44 -17.26
C GLY A 272 6.18 -9.51 -18.00
N ILE A 273 5.76 -8.45 -18.69
CA ILE A 273 4.54 -8.44 -19.51
C ILE A 273 4.90 -8.86 -20.94
N ASP A 274 4.32 -9.96 -21.42
CA ASP A 274 4.52 -10.40 -22.81
C ASP A 274 3.44 -9.84 -23.75
N GLU A 275 2.23 -9.60 -23.24
CA GLU A 275 1.14 -9.01 -24.03
C GLU A 275 0.20 -8.17 -23.16
N LEU A 276 -0.27 -7.04 -23.70
CA LEU A 276 -1.29 -6.19 -23.09
C LEU A 276 -2.61 -6.27 -23.85
N VAL A 277 -3.69 -6.39 -23.09
CA VAL A 277 -5.05 -6.41 -23.64
C VAL A 277 -5.89 -5.35 -22.93
N CYS A 278 -6.55 -4.51 -23.72
CA CYS A 278 -7.48 -3.52 -23.20
C CYS A 278 -8.73 -4.21 -22.63
N ALA A 279 -9.31 -3.66 -21.57
CA ALA A 279 -10.41 -4.28 -20.81
C ALA A 279 -11.63 -4.72 -21.67
N ASP A 280 -11.89 -3.98 -22.74
CA ASP A 280 -13.00 -4.15 -23.70
C ASP A 280 -12.64 -4.98 -24.94
N ALA A 281 -11.38 -5.42 -25.07
CA ALA A 281 -10.92 -6.21 -26.20
C ALA A 281 -11.08 -7.73 -25.98
N SER A 282 -11.08 -8.48 -27.09
CA SER A 282 -11.03 -9.94 -27.07
C SER A 282 -9.70 -10.43 -26.50
N LEU A 283 -9.76 -11.45 -25.65
CA LEU A 283 -8.57 -12.04 -25.04
C LEU A 283 -7.91 -13.07 -25.98
N PRO A 284 -6.56 -13.12 -26.03
CA PRO A 284 -5.85 -14.25 -26.63
C PRO A 284 -6.10 -15.53 -25.80
N PRO A 285 -5.75 -16.73 -26.29
CA PRO A 285 -5.79 -17.94 -25.50
C PRO A 285 -4.87 -17.86 -24.26
N PHE A 286 -5.33 -18.40 -23.13
CA PHE A 286 -4.59 -18.54 -21.88
C PHE A 286 -5.01 -19.83 -21.15
N ASP A 287 -4.12 -20.38 -20.33
CA ASP A 287 -4.32 -21.66 -19.63
C ASP A 287 -4.89 -21.47 -18.22
N VAL A 288 -4.51 -20.38 -17.55
CA VAL A 288 -4.98 -20.01 -16.21
C VAL A 288 -5.14 -18.48 -16.10
N HIS A 289 -5.92 -18.00 -15.14
CA HIS A 289 -6.06 -16.57 -14.87
C HIS A 289 -5.92 -16.22 -13.39
N VAL A 290 -5.60 -14.96 -13.07
CA VAL A 290 -5.58 -14.48 -11.69
C VAL A 290 -5.85 -12.96 -11.64
N PRO A 291 -6.67 -12.47 -10.69
CA PRO A 291 -6.78 -11.05 -10.42
C PRO A 291 -5.50 -10.52 -9.78
N MET A 292 -5.08 -9.32 -10.18
CA MET A 292 -3.82 -8.72 -9.70
C MET A 292 -3.69 -8.68 -8.17
N LEU A 293 -4.77 -8.39 -7.44
CA LEU A 293 -4.74 -8.25 -5.98
C LEU A 293 -4.88 -9.59 -5.24
N SER A 294 -5.21 -10.68 -5.94
CA SER A 294 -5.21 -12.03 -5.36
C SER A 294 -3.83 -12.69 -5.42
N VAL A 295 -2.93 -12.23 -6.32
CA VAL A 295 -1.57 -12.79 -6.44
C VAL A 295 -0.77 -12.74 -5.12
N PRO A 296 -0.72 -11.61 -4.38
CA PRO A 296 -0.02 -11.57 -3.10
C PRO A 296 -0.55 -12.60 -2.09
N GLY A 297 -1.87 -12.81 -2.05
CA GLY A 297 -2.48 -13.77 -1.14
C GLY A 297 -2.16 -15.21 -1.50
N ILE A 298 -2.22 -15.55 -2.79
CA ILE A 298 -1.83 -16.87 -3.32
C ILE A 298 -0.35 -17.17 -3.01
N LEU A 299 0.52 -16.17 -3.17
CA LEU A 299 1.96 -16.28 -2.92
C LEU A 299 2.35 -16.09 -1.45
N LYS A 300 1.38 -15.86 -0.56
CA LYS A 300 1.59 -15.56 0.86
C LYS A 300 2.62 -14.44 1.07
N THR A 301 2.52 -13.38 0.27
CA THR A 301 3.45 -12.25 0.31
C THR A 301 3.50 -11.66 1.73
N ASN A 302 4.71 -11.48 2.24
CA ASN A 302 4.99 -10.84 3.53
C ASN A 302 6.11 -9.80 3.37
N PHE A 303 6.57 -9.16 4.46
CA PHE A 303 7.60 -8.11 4.37
C PHE A 303 8.90 -8.54 3.69
N GLU A 304 9.29 -9.81 3.77
CA GLU A 304 10.51 -10.35 3.17
C GLU A 304 10.33 -10.67 1.67
N THR A 305 9.09 -10.95 1.24
CA THR A 305 8.79 -11.40 -0.12
C THR A 305 8.02 -10.39 -0.96
N ILE A 306 7.71 -9.21 -0.42
CA ILE A 306 7.16 -8.10 -1.21
C ILE A 306 8.13 -7.82 -2.37
N PRO A 307 7.67 -7.84 -3.64
CA PRO A 307 8.51 -7.51 -4.78
C PRO A 307 8.72 -5.98 -4.83
N GLY A 308 9.60 -5.47 -3.97
CA GLY A 308 9.91 -4.05 -3.79
C GLY A 308 10.91 -3.48 -4.81
N GLN A 309 11.40 -4.31 -5.75
CA GLN A 309 12.35 -3.87 -6.78
C GLN A 309 11.69 -2.84 -7.72
N VAL A 310 12.37 -1.71 -7.91
CA VAL A 310 11.95 -0.61 -8.78
C VAL A 310 13.14 -0.10 -9.61
N PRO A 311 12.92 0.50 -10.79
CA PRO A 311 11.64 0.63 -11.48
C PRO A 311 11.18 -0.69 -12.12
N TYR A 312 9.86 -0.88 -12.23
CA TYR A 312 9.26 -1.97 -13.02
C TYR A 312 8.35 -1.45 -14.15
N ILE A 313 8.27 -0.12 -14.31
CA ILE A 313 7.68 0.59 -15.43
C ILE A 313 8.71 1.60 -15.93
N HIS A 314 8.97 1.62 -17.23
CA HIS A 314 10.04 2.42 -17.83
C HIS A 314 9.44 3.46 -18.81
N PRO A 315 9.45 4.76 -18.49
CA PRO A 315 8.94 5.78 -19.40
C PRO A 315 9.80 5.89 -20.67
N ASP A 316 9.24 6.41 -21.77
CA ASP A 316 9.96 6.59 -23.03
C ASP A 316 11.20 7.49 -22.83
N PRO A 317 12.43 7.00 -23.12
CA PRO A 317 13.65 7.79 -22.99
C PRO A 317 13.65 9.10 -23.78
N ASN A 318 12.95 9.16 -24.91
CA ASN A 318 12.83 10.38 -25.72
C ASN A 318 11.96 11.42 -25.02
N LEU A 319 10.85 11.00 -24.39
CA LEU A 319 10.02 11.88 -23.57
C LEU A 319 10.81 12.38 -22.36
N ILE A 320 11.58 11.51 -21.70
CA ILE A 320 12.46 11.91 -20.59
C ILE A 320 13.44 12.99 -21.05
N ALA A 321 14.10 12.82 -22.20
CA ALA A 321 15.06 13.79 -22.72
C ALA A 321 14.39 15.12 -23.12
N SER A 322 13.22 15.07 -23.77
CA SER A 322 12.45 16.26 -24.15
C SER A 322 12.01 17.06 -22.93
N TRP A 323 11.40 16.40 -21.94
CA TRP A 323 10.99 17.05 -20.70
C TRP A 323 12.17 17.56 -19.88
N LYS A 324 13.33 16.90 -19.93
CA LYS A 324 14.55 17.40 -19.30
C LYS A 324 14.94 18.78 -19.84
N GLN A 325 14.90 18.97 -21.16
CA GLN A 325 15.21 20.25 -21.79
C GLN A 325 14.19 21.31 -21.38
N ARG A 326 12.90 20.95 -21.40
CA ARG A 326 11.80 21.85 -21.07
C ARG A 326 11.84 22.29 -19.60
N LEU A 327 12.12 21.36 -18.69
CA LEU A 327 12.25 21.63 -17.25
C LEU A 327 13.52 22.43 -16.90
N ALA A 328 14.50 22.51 -17.81
CA ALA A 328 15.71 23.30 -17.58
C ALA A 328 15.44 24.82 -17.58
N GLU A 329 14.28 25.27 -18.07
CA GLU A 329 13.84 26.66 -17.97
C GLU A 329 13.53 27.09 -16.52
N TYR A 330 13.29 26.13 -15.64
CA TYR A 330 12.96 26.37 -14.24
C TYR A 330 14.15 26.04 -13.35
N ASP A 331 14.79 27.04 -12.77
CA ASP A 331 15.85 26.81 -11.79
C ASP A 331 15.29 26.37 -10.43
N GLY A 332 16.11 25.64 -9.66
CA GLY A 332 15.77 25.20 -8.30
C GLY A 332 15.37 23.74 -8.17
N PHE A 333 14.93 23.38 -6.96
CA PHE A 333 14.52 22.04 -6.55
C PHE A 333 13.07 21.79 -6.96
N LYS A 334 12.86 20.90 -7.94
CA LYS A 334 11.56 20.72 -8.59
C LYS A 334 10.77 19.61 -7.92
N VAL A 335 9.57 19.96 -7.45
CA VAL A 335 8.68 19.08 -6.72
C VAL A 335 7.38 18.91 -7.49
N GLY A 336 7.13 17.70 -8.00
CA GLY A 336 5.87 17.35 -8.65
C GLY A 336 4.78 17.14 -7.60
N ILE A 337 3.60 17.74 -7.80
CA ILE A 337 2.53 17.69 -6.81
C ILE A 337 1.20 17.26 -7.41
N SER A 338 0.47 16.46 -6.63
CA SER A 338 -0.96 16.21 -6.81
C SER A 338 -1.58 16.20 -5.42
N TRP A 339 -2.85 16.55 -5.30
CA TRP A 339 -3.46 16.82 -3.99
C TRP A 339 -4.84 16.23 -3.81
N GLN A 340 -5.51 15.83 -4.89
CA GLN A 340 -6.90 15.37 -4.82
C GLN A 340 -7.14 14.18 -5.76
N GLY A 341 -7.91 13.20 -5.30
CA GLY A 341 -8.37 12.10 -6.15
C GLY A 341 -9.76 12.39 -6.76
N SER A 342 -10.45 11.33 -7.17
CA SER A 342 -11.83 11.45 -7.65
C SER A 342 -12.79 11.55 -6.45
N PRO A 343 -13.71 12.53 -6.42
CA PRO A 343 -14.71 12.64 -5.36
C PRO A 343 -15.73 11.49 -5.38
N ASP A 344 -15.85 10.77 -6.50
CA ASP A 344 -16.71 9.58 -6.62
C ASP A 344 -16.16 8.39 -5.83
N PHE A 345 -14.89 8.44 -5.42
CA PHE A 345 -14.31 7.45 -4.53
C PHE A 345 -14.69 7.73 -3.07
N HIS A 346 -15.40 6.78 -2.45
CA HIS A 346 -15.99 6.92 -1.12
C HIS A 346 -15.02 7.32 0.03
N ALA A 347 -13.72 7.07 -0.11
CA ALA A 347 -12.72 7.45 0.89
C ALA A 347 -11.86 8.66 0.48
N ASP A 348 -12.16 9.31 -0.65
CA ASP A 348 -11.34 10.39 -1.20
C ASP A 348 -11.24 11.58 -0.27
N ALA A 349 -12.35 11.97 0.35
CA ALA A 349 -12.40 13.08 1.30
C ALA A 349 -11.42 12.96 2.48
N GLN A 350 -10.99 11.74 2.84
CA GLN A 350 -10.04 11.52 3.92
C GLN A 350 -8.58 11.62 3.47
N ARG A 351 -8.29 11.37 2.19
CA ARG A 351 -6.93 11.39 1.63
C ARG A 351 -6.63 12.64 0.81
N SER A 352 -7.66 13.37 0.38
CA SER A 352 -7.51 14.60 -0.39
C SER A 352 -7.06 15.75 0.49
N ILE A 353 -6.11 16.50 -0.04
CA ILE A 353 -5.36 17.55 0.65
C ILE A 353 -5.72 18.88 -0.01
N PRO A 354 -6.21 19.87 0.74
CA PRO A 354 -6.38 21.21 0.20
C PRO A 354 -5.04 21.78 -0.30
N LEU A 355 -5.01 22.30 -1.54
CA LEU A 355 -3.78 22.76 -2.20
C LEU A 355 -3.02 23.81 -1.38
N ARG A 356 -3.73 24.62 -0.58
CA ARG A 356 -3.12 25.62 0.32
C ARG A 356 -2.04 25.08 1.26
N HIS A 357 -2.07 23.80 1.65
CA HIS A 357 -1.05 23.23 2.53
C HIS A 357 0.30 23.08 1.83
N PHE A 358 0.32 22.99 0.49
CA PHE A 358 1.56 22.98 -0.30
C PHE A 358 2.29 24.33 -0.27
N SER A 359 1.67 25.42 0.21
CA SER A 359 2.34 26.71 0.44
C SER A 359 3.55 26.57 1.37
N GLN A 360 3.48 25.67 2.37
CA GLN A 360 4.61 25.41 3.28
C GLN A 360 5.81 24.80 2.54
N VAL A 361 5.57 23.95 1.55
CA VAL A 361 6.61 23.36 0.70
C VAL A 361 7.13 24.41 -0.29
N ALA A 362 6.24 25.21 -0.89
CA ALA A 362 6.62 26.31 -1.77
C ALA A 362 7.47 27.39 -1.07
N ALA A 363 7.26 27.59 0.24
CA ALA A 363 8.00 28.54 1.05
C ALA A 363 9.46 28.11 1.33
N VAL A 364 9.81 26.83 1.09
CA VAL A 364 11.19 26.36 1.24
C VAL A 364 12.06 27.00 0.13
N PRO A 365 13.15 27.71 0.48
CA PRO A 365 13.96 28.43 -0.51
C PRO A 365 14.46 27.54 -1.66
N GLY A 366 14.22 28.00 -2.89
CA GLY A 366 14.64 27.31 -4.10
C GLY A 366 13.69 26.22 -4.58
N VAL A 367 12.56 25.97 -3.91
CA VAL A 367 11.54 25.03 -4.41
C VAL A 367 10.76 25.61 -5.59
N ARG A 368 10.41 24.73 -6.53
CA ARG A 368 9.45 24.96 -7.61
C ARG A 368 8.43 23.83 -7.63
N LEU A 369 7.15 24.17 -7.53
CA LEU A 369 6.07 23.19 -7.60
C LEU A 369 5.66 22.96 -9.05
N VAL A 370 5.49 21.70 -9.45
CA VAL A 370 5.07 21.28 -10.80
C VAL A 370 3.74 20.52 -10.70
N ASN A 371 2.73 20.96 -11.44
CA ASN A 371 1.38 20.40 -11.37
C ASN A 371 1.30 19.01 -12.05
N PHE A 372 0.81 18.00 -11.32
CA PHE A 372 0.35 16.72 -11.86
C PHE A 372 -1.15 16.48 -11.65
N GLN A 373 -1.86 17.38 -10.97
CA GLN A 373 -3.30 17.28 -10.77
C GLN A 373 -4.04 17.43 -12.09
N LYS A 374 -5.02 16.55 -12.32
CA LYS A 374 -5.91 16.59 -13.48
C LYS A 374 -7.37 16.45 -13.03
N GLY A 375 -8.26 17.16 -13.69
CA GLY A 375 -9.69 17.13 -13.39
C GLY A 375 -10.00 17.85 -12.07
N PHE A 376 -10.57 17.12 -11.11
CA PHE A 376 -11.01 17.68 -9.83
C PHE A 376 -9.84 18.27 -9.03
N GLY A 377 -10.06 19.42 -8.42
CA GLY A 377 -9.09 20.10 -7.57
C GLY A 377 -8.20 21.08 -8.32
N VAL A 378 -8.10 21.02 -9.65
CA VAL A 378 -7.31 21.95 -10.47
C VAL A 378 -7.78 23.40 -10.29
N GLU A 379 -9.07 23.61 -10.07
CA GLU A 379 -9.66 24.93 -9.78
C GLU A 379 -9.06 25.62 -8.54
N GLN A 380 -8.40 24.87 -7.65
CA GLN A 380 -7.73 25.44 -6.48
C GLN A 380 -6.47 26.24 -6.85
N ILE A 381 -5.84 25.98 -8.01
CA ILE A 381 -4.68 26.75 -8.47
C ILE A 381 -5.08 28.21 -8.67
N ASP A 382 -6.20 28.45 -9.37
CA ASP A 382 -6.70 29.81 -9.62
C ASP A 382 -7.13 30.50 -8.32
N ALA A 383 -7.72 29.74 -7.38
CA ALA A 383 -8.14 30.26 -6.08
C ALA A 383 -6.96 30.72 -5.20
N LEU A 384 -5.77 30.15 -5.39
CA LEU A 384 -4.56 30.45 -4.62
C LEU A 384 -3.54 31.29 -5.41
N LYS A 385 -3.95 31.83 -6.55
CA LYS A 385 -3.09 32.63 -7.42
C LYS A 385 -2.59 33.86 -6.68
N GLY A 386 -1.26 33.98 -6.55
CA GLY A 386 -0.59 35.06 -5.83
C GLY A 386 -0.15 34.70 -4.41
N GLU A 387 -0.56 33.55 -3.87
CA GLU A 387 -0.01 33.02 -2.61
C GLU A 387 1.32 32.29 -2.84
N PHE A 388 1.36 31.42 -3.86
CA PHE A 388 2.59 30.77 -4.34
C PHE A 388 2.43 30.34 -5.80
N GLU A 389 3.55 30.04 -6.45
CA GLU A 389 3.59 29.67 -7.86
C GLU A 389 3.56 28.14 -8.03
N VAL A 390 2.73 27.67 -8.95
CA VAL A 390 2.71 26.29 -9.44
C VAL A 390 2.94 26.32 -10.94
N ILE A 391 3.98 25.62 -11.41
CA ILE A 391 4.25 25.44 -12.82
C ILE A 391 3.20 24.47 -13.36
N ASP A 392 2.29 25.00 -14.17
CA ASP A 392 1.23 24.21 -14.78
C ASP A 392 1.44 24.11 -16.30
N PHE A 393 1.63 22.88 -16.78
CA PHE A 393 1.70 22.57 -18.20
C PHE A 393 0.30 22.31 -18.80
N GLY A 394 -0.75 22.37 -17.98
CA GLY A 394 -2.15 22.34 -18.39
C GLY A 394 -2.52 21.10 -19.20
N GLU A 395 -3.40 21.29 -20.18
CA GLU A 395 -3.89 20.23 -21.07
C GLU A 395 -2.82 19.66 -22.02
N GLU A 396 -1.59 20.18 -22.02
CA GLU A 396 -0.51 19.62 -22.85
C GLU A 396 0.03 18.31 -22.26
N LEU A 397 -0.04 18.14 -20.93
CA LEU A 397 0.42 16.93 -20.27
C LEU A 397 -0.38 15.71 -20.72
N ASP A 398 0.30 14.70 -21.24
CA ASP A 398 -0.25 13.43 -21.73
C ASP A 398 -1.17 13.55 -22.95
N ARG A 399 -1.21 14.71 -23.62
CA ARG A 399 -2.12 14.97 -24.75
C ARG A 399 -1.81 14.05 -25.93
N ASP A 400 -0.57 14.09 -26.40
CA ASP A 400 -0.14 13.38 -27.61
C ASP A 400 0.49 12.02 -27.28
N SER A 401 1.26 11.99 -26.20
CA SER A 401 1.93 10.79 -25.68
C SER A 401 0.93 9.78 -25.11
N GLY A 402 -0.21 10.25 -24.59
CA GLY A 402 -1.27 9.47 -23.96
C GLY A 402 -1.14 9.43 -22.43
N PRO A 403 -2.20 8.99 -21.71
CA PRO A 403 -2.29 9.15 -20.26
C PRO A 403 -1.08 8.61 -19.49
N PHE A 404 -0.62 9.39 -18.51
CA PHE A 404 0.55 9.17 -17.65
C PHE A 404 1.93 9.18 -18.31
N MET A 405 2.04 9.24 -19.64
CA MET A 405 3.33 9.10 -20.33
C MET A 405 4.26 10.30 -20.09
N ASP A 406 3.76 11.53 -20.25
CA ASP A 406 4.52 12.74 -19.95
C ASP A 406 4.72 12.88 -18.44
N THR A 407 3.69 12.58 -17.64
CA THR A 407 3.80 12.58 -16.18
C THR A 407 4.94 11.68 -15.70
N ALA A 408 5.01 10.44 -16.20
CA ALA A 408 6.06 9.50 -15.84
C ALA A 408 7.45 9.97 -16.30
N ALA A 409 7.54 10.56 -17.50
CA ALA A 409 8.79 11.13 -18.01
C ALA A 409 9.26 12.36 -17.20
N ILE A 410 8.34 13.22 -16.77
CA ILE A 410 8.63 14.36 -15.90
C ILE A 410 9.10 13.87 -14.54
N MET A 411 8.44 12.88 -13.93
CA MET A 411 8.87 12.30 -12.64
C MET A 411 10.34 11.84 -12.64
N ARG A 412 10.86 11.36 -13.78
CA ARG A 412 12.30 10.99 -13.93
C ARG A 412 13.26 12.17 -14.00
N ASN A 413 12.76 13.39 -14.19
CA ASN A 413 13.51 14.64 -14.25
C ASN A 413 13.28 15.56 -13.04
N LEU A 414 12.35 15.20 -12.15
CA LEU A 414 12.09 15.94 -10.92
C LEU A 414 13.01 15.48 -9.78
N ASP A 415 13.13 16.34 -8.77
CA ASP A 415 13.89 16.03 -7.56
C ASP A 415 13.05 15.26 -6.54
N LEU A 416 11.73 15.49 -6.55
CA LEU A 416 10.79 14.88 -5.63
C LEU A 416 9.37 14.89 -6.21
N VAL A 417 8.56 13.90 -5.82
CA VAL A 417 7.10 13.93 -5.99
C VAL A 417 6.44 13.94 -4.61
N ILE A 418 5.42 14.78 -4.41
CA ILE A 418 4.59 14.78 -3.20
C ILE A 418 3.13 14.58 -3.61
N ALA A 419 2.50 13.53 -3.09
CA ALA A 419 1.12 13.20 -3.45
C ALA A 419 0.39 12.48 -2.29
N PRO A 420 -0.95 12.51 -2.27
CA PRO A 420 -1.73 11.58 -1.45
C PRO A 420 -1.75 10.19 -2.10
N ASP A 421 -2.37 9.24 -1.40
CA ASP A 421 -2.58 7.86 -1.83
C ASP A 421 -3.49 7.74 -3.07
N THR A 422 -2.91 7.99 -4.25
CA THR A 422 -3.57 8.04 -5.56
C THR A 422 -2.69 7.37 -6.61
N SER A 423 -3.17 7.24 -7.87
CA SER A 423 -2.35 6.70 -8.96
C SER A 423 -1.02 7.43 -9.15
N MET A 424 -0.91 8.71 -8.76
CA MET A 424 0.32 9.49 -8.91
C MET A 424 1.45 8.99 -8.01
N ILE A 425 1.18 8.65 -6.75
CA ILE A 425 2.23 8.15 -5.87
C ILE A 425 2.67 6.73 -6.26
N HIS A 426 1.72 5.89 -6.70
CA HIS A 426 2.03 4.57 -7.21
C HIS A 426 2.86 4.63 -8.49
N LEU A 427 2.57 5.59 -9.38
CA LEU A 427 3.37 5.83 -10.58
C LEU A 427 4.79 6.29 -10.22
N ALA A 428 4.92 7.26 -9.31
CA ALA A 428 6.23 7.73 -8.85
C ALA A 428 7.09 6.59 -8.30
N GLY A 429 6.49 5.73 -7.46
CA GLY A 429 7.16 4.53 -6.96
C GLY A 429 7.50 3.53 -8.06
N ALA A 430 6.59 3.27 -9.02
CA ALA A 430 6.80 2.30 -10.09
C ALA A 430 7.94 2.68 -11.05
N VAL A 431 8.13 3.98 -11.30
CA VAL A 431 9.22 4.52 -12.13
C VAL A 431 10.46 4.90 -11.31
N ALA A 432 10.52 4.49 -10.03
CA ALA A 432 11.62 4.76 -9.10
C ALA A 432 11.97 6.26 -8.96
N ALA A 433 10.97 7.14 -9.01
CA ALA A 433 11.14 8.55 -8.66
C ALA A 433 11.19 8.70 -7.13
N PRO A 434 12.06 9.58 -6.59
CA PRO A 434 12.00 9.95 -5.18
C PRO A 434 10.65 10.57 -4.86
N ALA A 435 9.96 10.10 -3.83
CA ALA A 435 8.67 10.66 -3.45
C ALA A 435 8.45 10.72 -1.94
N MET A 436 7.51 11.58 -1.54
CA MET A 436 6.91 11.61 -0.21
C MET A 436 5.40 11.47 -0.37
N ILE A 437 4.79 10.63 0.45
CA ILE A 437 3.34 10.47 0.48
C ILE A 437 2.78 11.12 1.73
N ALA A 438 1.75 11.94 1.55
CA ALA A 438 0.96 12.50 2.63
C ALA A 438 -0.26 11.60 2.86
N LEU A 439 -0.33 10.99 4.04
CA LEU A 439 -1.31 9.97 4.37
C LEU A 439 -2.24 10.44 5.48
N SER A 440 -3.51 10.06 5.35
CA SER A 440 -4.50 10.21 6.41
C SER A 440 -4.11 9.39 7.65
N LEU A 441 -4.79 9.69 8.77
CA LEU A 441 -4.62 8.97 10.04
C LEU A 441 -4.83 7.45 9.86
N SER A 442 -5.82 7.07 9.05
CA SER A 442 -6.10 5.68 8.65
C SER A 442 -5.82 5.51 7.15
N PRO A 443 -4.58 5.13 6.77
CA PRO A 443 -4.23 4.92 5.37
C PRO A 443 -4.82 3.62 4.81
N ASP A 444 -4.69 3.43 3.50
CA ASP A 444 -4.80 2.10 2.90
C ASP A 444 -3.76 1.13 3.49
N TRP A 445 -4.13 -0.15 3.55
CA TRP A 445 -3.35 -1.21 4.20
C TRP A 445 -1.93 -1.36 3.64
N ARG A 446 -1.69 -0.94 2.39
CA ARG A 446 -0.38 -1.02 1.72
C ARG A 446 0.67 -0.08 2.32
N TRP A 447 0.24 0.92 3.08
CA TRP A 447 1.12 1.92 3.68
C TRP A 447 1.42 1.67 5.16
N PHE A 448 0.77 0.70 5.79
CA PHE A 448 1.00 0.29 7.17
C PHE A 448 0.88 1.43 8.20
N LEU A 449 1.04 1.14 9.50
CA LEU A 449 0.83 2.14 10.57
C LEU A 449 2.09 2.69 11.23
N LYS A 450 3.10 1.85 11.46
CA LYS A 450 4.24 2.15 12.35
C LYS A 450 5.56 2.22 11.60
N ARG A 451 5.58 2.96 10.50
CA ARG A 451 6.77 3.16 9.66
C ARG A 451 6.68 4.42 8.82
N ASP A 452 7.85 4.94 8.46
CA ASP A 452 8.06 6.07 7.55
C ASP A 452 8.67 5.63 6.21
N ASP A 453 8.89 4.33 6.00
CA ASP A 453 9.37 3.70 4.77
C ASP A 453 8.29 2.85 4.09
N SER A 454 8.46 2.57 2.79
CA SER A 454 7.58 1.68 2.03
C SER A 454 8.32 0.43 1.53
N PRO A 455 7.99 -0.77 2.04
CA PRO A 455 8.48 -2.03 1.47
C PRO A 455 8.08 -2.23 0.00
N TRP A 456 6.96 -1.62 -0.42
CA TRP A 456 6.49 -1.67 -1.82
C TRP A 456 7.25 -0.70 -2.72
N TYR A 457 7.74 0.42 -2.18
CA TYR A 457 8.39 1.47 -2.94
C TYR A 457 9.57 2.05 -2.15
N PRO A 458 10.78 1.49 -2.27
CA PRO A 458 11.95 1.94 -1.52
C PRO A 458 12.33 3.42 -1.74
N THR A 459 11.82 4.05 -2.80
CA THR A 459 12.03 5.48 -3.11
C THR A 459 11.00 6.42 -2.46
N VAL A 460 10.01 5.88 -1.72
CA VAL A 460 8.88 6.63 -1.16
C VAL A 460 9.00 6.71 0.37
N GLN A 461 8.92 7.93 0.90
CA GLN A 461 8.88 8.21 2.34
C GLN A 461 7.45 8.55 2.79
N LEU A 462 7.03 8.04 3.95
CA LEU A 462 5.66 8.17 4.44
C LEU A 462 5.51 9.28 5.50
N PHE A 463 4.52 10.16 5.32
CA PHE A 463 4.13 11.19 6.28
C PHE A 463 2.66 11.02 6.63
N ARG A 464 2.35 10.74 7.90
CA ARG A 464 1.00 10.42 8.36
C ARG A 464 0.45 11.51 9.26
N GLN A 465 -0.83 11.84 9.10
CA GLN A 465 -1.55 12.68 10.06
C GLN A 465 -1.50 12.11 11.48
N ASN A 466 -1.23 12.96 12.46
CA ASN A 466 -1.38 12.61 13.88
C ASN A 466 -2.85 12.73 14.35
N LYS A 467 -3.63 13.58 13.66
CA LYS A 467 -5.05 13.80 13.91
C LYS A 467 -5.77 13.86 12.57
N LEU A 468 -6.92 13.19 12.48
CA LEU A 468 -7.71 13.18 11.25
C LEU A 468 -8.05 14.61 10.80
N GLY A 469 -7.74 14.90 9.54
CA GLY A 469 -7.99 16.21 8.92
C GLY A 469 -6.94 17.29 9.23
N ASP A 470 -5.97 17.03 10.12
CA ASP A 470 -4.86 17.95 10.39
C ASP A 470 -3.73 17.77 9.37
N TRP A 471 -3.93 18.37 8.20
CA TRP A 471 -2.90 18.43 7.16
C TRP A 471 -1.81 19.46 7.46
N GLU A 472 -2.06 20.44 8.33
CA GLU A 472 -1.12 21.53 8.61
C GLU A 472 0.17 20.99 9.25
N GLU A 473 0.04 20.20 10.31
CA GLU A 473 1.17 19.57 10.99
C GLU A 473 1.92 18.61 10.06
N THR A 474 1.20 17.86 9.23
CA THR A 474 1.79 16.91 8.28
C THR A 474 2.66 17.64 7.26
N PHE A 475 2.17 18.76 6.72
CA PHE A 475 2.91 19.56 5.74
C PHE A 475 4.08 20.33 6.35
N THR A 476 4.03 20.67 7.64
CA THR A 476 5.21 21.21 8.34
C THR A 476 6.36 20.21 8.36
N ARG A 477 6.06 18.93 8.65
CA ARG A 477 7.08 17.86 8.60
C ARG A 477 7.57 17.57 7.19
N ILE A 478 6.68 17.58 6.20
CA ILE A 478 7.05 17.42 4.79
C ILE A 478 7.97 18.55 4.33
N ALA A 479 7.63 19.82 4.62
CA ALA A 479 8.45 20.98 4.25
C ALA A 479 9.84 20.93 4.91
N ALA A 480 9.92 20.53 6.18
CA ALA A 480 11.20 20.31 6.86
C ALA A 480 12.04 19.20 6.19
N ALA A 481 11.41 18.11 5.76
CA ALA A 481 12.09 17.03 5.03
C ALA A 481 12.56 17.47 3.64
N VAL A 482 11.79 18.31 2.94
CA VAL A 482 12.19 18.92 1.66
C VAL A 482 13.41 19.83 1.85
N ALA A 483 13.38 20.71 2.85
CA ALA A 483 14.51 21.58 3.18
C ALA A 483 15.79 20.78 3.47
N LYS A 484 15.67 19.70 4.25
CA LYS A 484 16.78 18.78 4.52
C LYS A 484 17.37 18.19 3.23
N ARG A 485 16.52 17.68 2.32
CA ARG A 485 16.98 17.12 1.03
C ARG A 485 17.69 18.16 0.16
N ILE A 486 17.23 19.42 0.16
CA ILE A 486 17.90 20.51 -0.55
C ILE A 486 19.29 20.78 0.04
N SER A 487 19.41 20.83 1.36
CA SER A 487 20.70 21.01 2.04
C SER A 487 21.68 19.87 1.71
N GLU A 488 21.21 18.62 1.78
CA GLU A 488 22.01 17.44 1.42
C GLU A 488 22.46 17.49 -0.06
N LYS A 489 21.54 17.81 -0.98
CA LYS A 489 21.86 17.97 -2.40
C LYS A 489 22.84 19.11 -2.65
N THR A 490 22.73 20.22 -1.93
CA THR A 490 23.64 21.36 -2.07
C THR A 490 25.03 21.01 -1.54
N ALA A 491 25.14 20.27 -0.43
CA ALA A 491 26.41 19.77 0.07
C ALA A 491 27.10 18.79 -0.90
N LEU A 492 26.31 17.99 -1.63
CA LEU A 492 26.80 17.08 -2.67
C LEU A 492 27.23 17.78 -3.98
N TYR A 493 26.66 18.96 -4.31
CA TYR A 493 26.77 19.54 -5.66
C TYR A 493 27.07 21.06 -5.77
N GLY A 494 27.25 21.82 -4.69
CA GLY A 494 27.64 23.25 -4.71
C GLY A 494 29.14 23.45 -4.47
N THR A 495 29.91 24.26 -5.21
CA THR A 495 29.60 25.52 -5.92
C THR A 495 30.12 25.57 -7.37
N LYS A 496 29.45 26.39 -8.22
CA LYS A 496 29.62 26.45 -9.69
C LYS A 496 30.76 27.35 -10.23
N ASP A 497 31.63 27.93 -9.40
CA ASP A 497 32.68 28.88 -9.83
C ASP A 497 34.12 28.56 -9.37
N ALA A 498 34.41 27.33 -8.92
CA ALA A 498 35.79 26.91 -8.67
C ALA A 498 36.38 26.21 -9.91
N PRO A 499 37.64 26.51 -10.33
CA PRO A 499 38.26 25.79 -11.43
C PRO A 499 38.30 24.30 -11.10
N LYS A 500 37.90 23.46 -12.06
CA LYS A 500 37.87 22.00 -11.88
C LYS A 500 39.27 21.52 -11.45
N PRO A 501 39.42 20.93 -10.24
CA PRO A 501 40.69 20.42 -9.81
C PRO A 501 41.03 19.20 -10.66
N SER A 502 42.30 19.07 -11.04
CA SER A 502 42.75 17.85 -11.71
C SER A 502 42.55 16.64 -10.79
N VAL A 503 42.49 15.43 -11.35
CA VAL A 503 42.28 14.15 -10.62
C VAL A 503 43.26 13.96 -9.43
N LEU A 504 44.36 14.72 -9.40
CA LEU A 504 45.33 14.74 -8.30
C LEU A 504 44.95 15.69 -7.15
N GLU A 505 44.16 16.73 -7.38
CA GLU A 505 43.71 17.70 -6.37
C GLU A 505 42.38 17.30 -5.71
N THR A 506 41.56 16.45 -6.35
CA THR A 506 40.29 15.96 -5.76
C THR A 506 40.51 15.10 -4.50
N ARG A 507 41.72 14.55 -4.30
CA ARG A 507 42.11 13.88 -3.06
C ARG A 507 42.53 14.82 -1.93
N ALA A 508 42.81 16.08 -2.22
CA ALA A 508 43.32 17.03 -1.23
C ALA A 508 42.20 17.82 -0.50
N ASN A 509 41.02 17.97 -1.10
CA ASN A 509 39.93 18.80 -0.55
C ASN A 509 38.70 18.03 0.00
N MET A 510 38.71 16.69 0.01
CA MET A 510 37.83 15.91 0.88
C MET A 510 38.46 15.79 2.28
N THR A 511 38.59 16.91 2.99
CA THR A 511 38.97 16.91 4.41
C THR A 511 37.85 17.47 5.26
N GLN A 512 36.70 16.82 5.16
CA GLN A 512 36.00 16.33 6.34
C GLN A 512 35.14 15.17 5.85
N GLU A 513 35.74 13.98 5.93
CA GLU A 513 35.01 12.72 5.90
C GLU A 513 33.75 12.90 6.76
N ALA A 514 32.57 12.66 6.20
CA ALA A 514 31.43 12.30 7.03
C ALA A 514 31.76 10.92 7.61
N THR A 515 32.58 10.91 8.65
CA THR A 515 33.00 9.69 9.34
C THR A 515 31.80 9.22 10.15
N VAL A 516 31.19 8.14 9.70
CA VAL A 516 30.20 7.41 10.50
C VAL A 516 30.99 6.59 11.51
N ASN A 517 31.10 7.09 12.74
CA ASN A 517 31.77 6.39 13.83
C ASN A 517 30.76 5.48 14.52
N VAL A 518 30.89 4.17 14.31
CA VAL A 518 30.15 3.14 15.03
C VAL A 518 31.12 2.43 15.96
N GLU A 519 30.79 2.37 17.23
CA GLU A 519 31.55 1.58 18.19
C GLU A 519 31.38 0.09 17.89
N ILE A 520 32.49 -0.64 17.76
CA ILE A 520 32.50 -2.08 17.48
C ILE A 520 33.27 -2.82 18.57
N ALA A 521 32.89 -4.07 18.81
CA ALA A 521 33.61 -4.92 19.76
C ALA A 521 35.02 -5.27 19.23
N PRO A 522 36.06 -5.35 20.07
CA PRO A 522 37.42 -5.70 19.66
C PRO A 522 37.53 -6.99 18.86
N GLY A 523 36.74 -8.01 19.20
CA GLY A 523 36.65 -9.28 18.48
C GLY A 523 36.18 -9.10 17.03
N GLU A 524 35.27 -8.15 16.77
CA GLU A 524 34.79 -7.85 15.41
C GLU A 524 35.86 -7.13 14.58
N LEU A 525 36.62 -6.22 15.22
CA LEU A 525 37.75 -5.55 14.59
C LEU A 525 38.83 -6.56 14.17
N ILE A 526 39.24 -7.43 15.09
CA ILE A 526 40.26 -8.46 14.83
C ILE A 526 39.77 -9.46 13.76
N ASP A 527 38.52 -9.90 13.84
CA ASP A 527 37.93 -10.79 12.84
C ASP A 527 38.02 -10.21 11.42
N LYS A 528 37.62 -8.94 11.28
CA LYS A 528 37.66 -8.26 9.98
C LYS A 528 39.08 -8.11 9.44
N ILE A 529 40.06 -7.84 10.30
CA ILE A 529 41.49 -7.81 9.94
C ILE A 529 41.92 -9.18 9.40
N THR A 530 41.66 -10.27 10.13
CA THR A 530 42.08 -11.62 9.69
C THR A 530 41.46 -12.03 8.35
N ILE A 531 40.20 -11.64 8.08
CA ILE A 531 39.56 -11.88 6.77
C ILE A 531 40.27 -11.11 5.65
N LEU A 532 40.65 -9.85 5.91
CA LEU A 532 41.34 -9.02 4.92
C LEU A 532 42.75 -9.53 4.63
N GLU A 533 43.46 -10.06 5.63
CA GLU A 533 44.73 -10.75 5.43
C GLU A 533 44.58 -11.97 4.52
N ILE A 534 43.58 -12.82 4.77
CA ILE A 534 43.29 -13.98 3.91
C ILE A 534 42.96 -13.54 2.48
N LYS A 535 42.17 -12.47 2.32
CA LYS A 535 41.86 -11.90 1.00
C LYS A 535 43.10 -11.39 0.29
N LEU A 536 44.07 -10.84 1.01
CA LEU A 536 45.34 -10.38 0.45
C LEU A 536 46.15 -11.55 -0.15
N GLU A 537 46.05 -12.72 0.47
CA GLU A 537 46.74 -13.94 0.04
C GLU A 537 46.00 -14.67 -1.10
N ARG A 538 44.66 -14.67 -1.09
CA ARG A 538 43.83 -15.52 -1.98
C ARG A 538 43.23 -14.82 -3.20
N ILE A 539 43.07 -13.49 -3.18
CA ILE A 539 42.51 -12.75 -4.34
C ILE A 539 43.61 -12.43 -5.35
N THR A 540 43.36 -12.70 -6.63
CA THR A 540 44.32 -12.44 -7.73
C THR A 540 44.07 -11.13 -8.48
N ASP A 541 42.89 -10.52 -8.32
CA ASP A 541 42.51 -9.26 -8.96
C ASP A 541 43.21 -8.05 -8.31
N THR A 542 44.12 -7.43 -9.06
CA THR A 542 44.95 -6.30 -8.62
C THR A 542 44.14 -5.09 -8.16
N SER A 543 42.97 -4.84 -8.74
CA SER A 543 42.11 -3.70 -8.39
C SER A 543 41.40 -3.94 -7.04
N LYS A 544 40.98 -5.19 -6.79
CA LYS A 544 40.38 -5.61 -5.51
C LYS A 544 41.42 -5.64 -4.40
N LEU A 545 42.64 -6.10 -4.68
CA LEU A 545 43.75 -6.10 -3.73
C LEU A 545 44.14 -4.67 -3.29
N ALA A 546 44.04 -3.68 -4.17
CA ALA A 546 44.32 -2.29 -3.79
C ALA A 546 43.35 -1.77 -2.72
N ASN A 547 42.06 -2.09 -2.84
CA ASN A 547 41.06 -1.71 -1.83
C ASN A 547 41.24 -2.49 -0.52
N VAL A 548 41.53 -3.80 -0.61
CA VAL A 548 41.82 -4.65 0.57
C VAL A 548 42.99 -4.10 1.38
N ARG A 549 44.08 -3.66 0.71
CA ARG A 549 45.24 -3.07 1.39
C ARG A 549 44.91 -1.76 2.10
N VAL A 550 44.10 -0.90 1.49
CA VAL A 550 43.68 0.37 2.11
C VAL A 550 42.86 0.08 3.37
N GLU A 551 41.86 -0.81 3.26
CA GLU A 551 41.00 -1.16 4.38
C GLU A 551 41.78 -1.84 5.52
N LEU A 552 42.66 -2.79 5.19
CA LEU A 552 43.50 -3.50 6.15
C LEU A 552 44.41 -2.55 6.93
N ASN A 553 45.14 -1.68 6.23
CA ASN A 553 46.03 -0.71 6.87
C ASN A 553 45.27 0.23 7.82
N THR A 554 44.05 0.65 7.46
CA THR A 554 43.20 1.49 8.31
C THR A 554 42.78 0.76 9.58
N LEU A 555 42.35 -0.51 9.47
CA LEU A 555 41.91 -1.29 10.62
C LEU A 555 43.07 -1.72 11.51
N GLU A 556 44.24 -2.07 10.96
CA GLU A 556 45.46 -2.34 11.73
C GLU A 556 45.92 -1.11 12.50
N SER A 557 45.88 0.08 11.88
CA SER A 557 46.21 1.33 12.57
C SER A 557 45.24 1.60 13.73
N ALA A 558 43.95 1.30 13.56
CA ALA A 558 42.95 1.41 14.62
C ALA A 558 43.17 0.38 15.74
N ARG A 559 43.51 -0.87 15.39
CA ARG A 559 43.87 -1.93 16.34
C ARG A 559 45.08 -1.51 17.18
N ASP A 560 46.17 -1.13 16.53
CA ASP A 560 47.45 -0.82 17.18
C ASP A 560 47.38 0.44 18.05
N SER A 561 46.45 1.35 17.76
CA SER A 561 46.21 2.55 18.56
C SER A 561 45.22 2.36 19.71
N THR A 562 44.43 1.28 19.71
CA THR A 562 43.31 1.10 20.66
C THR A 562 43.46 -0.13 21.54
N LEU A 563 44.00 -1.23 21.03
CA LEU A 563 44.10 -2.50 21.74
C LEU A 563 45.49 -2.70 22.34
N ILE A 564 45.54 -3.29 23.54
CA ILE A 564 46.80 -3.62 24.21
C ILE A 564 47.27 -4.98 23.71
N ALA A 565 48.45 -5.04 23.09
CA ALA A 565 49.05 -6.29 22.65
C ALA A 565 49.37 -7.22 23.82
N SER A 566 49.06 -8.50 23.68
CA SER A 566 49.40 -9.57 24.62
C SER A 566 49.58 -10.89 23.88
N SER A 567 50.36 -11.80 24.45
CA SER A 567 50.56 -13.15 23.90
C SER A 567 49.25 -13.92 23.74
N GLU A 568 48.30 -13.68 24.64
CA GLU A 568 46.97 -14.27 24.65
C GLU A 568 46.11 -13.73 23.50
N LEU A 569 46.19 -12.42 23.22
CA LEU A 569 45.50 -11.80 22.09
C LEU A 569 46.05 -12.28 20.75
N ASP A 570 47.38 -12.43 20.64
CA ASP A 570 48.04 -12.96 19.45
C ASP A 570 47.60 -14.41 19.18
N ALA A 571 47.55 -15.23 20.23
CA ALA A 571 47.09 -16.62 20.14
C ALA A 571 45.61 -16.73 19.70
N LEU A 572 44.73 -15.86 20.20
CA LEU A 572 43.33 -15.82 19.78
C LEU A 572 43.18 -15.30 18.33
N THR A 573 43.96 -14.29 17.96
CA THR A 573 43.98 -13.74 16.59
C THR A 573 44.40 -14.81 15.58
N GLN A 574 45.44 -15.58 15.88
CA GLN A 574 45.90 -16.67 15.02
C GLN A 574 44.86 -17.80 14.89
N GLN A 575 44.17 -18.14 15.99
CA GLN A 575 43.08 -19.11 15.96
C GLN A 575 41.90 -18.62 15.11
N LEU A 576 41.54 -17.34 15.24
CA LEU A 576 40.47 -16.72 14.47
C LEU A 576 40.79 -16.69 12.97
N LYS A 577 42.03 -16.35 12.61
CA LYS A 577 42.52 -16.44 11.22
C LYS A 577 42.40 -17.87 10.69
N SER A 578 42.84 -18.87 11.44
CA SER A 578 42.74 -20.28 11.02
C SER A 578 41.30 -20.74 10.82
N VAL A 579 40.36 -20.30 11.66
CA VAL A 579 38.92 -20.58 11.49
C VAL A 579 38.37 -19.89 10.25
N ASN A 580 38.77 -18.65 9.96
CA ASN A 580 38.38 -17.94 8.75
C ASN A 580 38.94 -18.58 7.47
N GLU A 581 40.16 -19.13 7.51
CA GLU A 581 40.72 -19.92 6.40
C GLU A 581 39.91 -21.20 6.15
N GLN A 582 39.57 -21.93 7.21
CA GLN A 582 38.71 -23.12 7.11
C GLN A 582 37.33 -22.79 6.52
N LEU A 583 36.73 -21.68 6.95
CA LEU A 583 35.44 -21.23 6.44
C LEU A 583 35.52 -20.91 4.94
N TRP A 584 36.60 -20.24 4.52
CA TRP A 584 36.84 -19.96 3.11
C TRP A 584 36.95 -21.25 2.28
N ASP A 585 37.71 -22.24 2.77
CA ASP A 585 37.88 -23.53 2.07
C ASP A 585 36.55 -24.31 1.95
N ILE A 586 35.71 -24.24 2.99
CA ILE A 586 34.36 -24.82 2.98
C ILE A 586 33.50 -24.11 1.94
N GLU A 587 33.49 -22.77 1.92
CA GLU A 587 32.72 -21.99 0.95
C GLU A 587 33.17 -22.23 -0.50
N ASP A 588 34.47 -22.34 -0.75
CA ASP A 588 34.99 -22.68 -2.07
C ASP A 588 34.53 -24.09 -2.49
N SER A 589 34.54 -25.05 -1.56
CA SER A 589 34.03 -26.41 -1.80
C SER A 589 32.52 -26.42 -2.08
N ILE A 590 31.74 -25.54 -1.46
CA ILE A 590 30.31 -25.34 -1.73
C ILE A 590 30.12 -24.77 -3.14
N ARG A 591 30.86 -23.71 -3.50
CA ARG A 591 30.81 -23.10 -4.84
C ARG A 591 31.15 -24.12 -5.94
N ASP A 592 32.07 -25.04 -5.67
CA ASP A 592 32.40 -26.13 -6.57
C ASP A 592 31.22 -27.10 -6.74
N CYS A 593 30.56 -27.49 -5.64
CA CYS A 593 29.35 -28.32 -5.69
C CYS A 593 28.21 -27.63 -6.45
N GLU A 594 28.00 -26.31 -6.25
CA GLU A 594 27.00 -25.52 -6.96
C GLU A 594 27.28 -25.45 -8.47
N ARG A 595 28.55 -25.26 -8.84
CA ARG A 595 28.99 -25.24 -10.25
C ARG A 595 28.77 -26.60 -10.93
N GLU A 596 28.94 -27.68 -10.19
CA GLU A 596 28.71 -29.06 -10.63
C GLU A 596 27.24 -29.50 -10.51
N LYS A 597 26.40 -28.70 -9.85
CA LYS A 597 25.00 -29.01 -9.48
C LYS A 597 24.87 -30.30 -8.65
N ASP A 598 25.89 -30.63 -7.85
CA ASP A 598 25.87 -31.77 -6.93
C ASP A 598 25.44 -31.32 -5.53
N PHE A 599 24.16 -31.52 -5.22
CA PHE A 599 23.56 -31.20 -3.92
C PHE A 599 23.38 -32.44 -3.03
N GLY A 600 24.20 -33.47 -3.24
CA GLY A 600 24.15 -34.72 -2.49
C GLY A 600 24.69 -34.61 -1.06
N ALA A 601 25.09 -35.75 -0.50
CA ALA A 601 25.54 -35.85 0.90
C ALA A 601 26.72 -34.91 1.23
N LYS A 602 27.65 -34.71 0.29
CA LYS A 602 28.81 -33.82 0.45
C LYS A 602 28.40 -32.36 0.61
N PHE A 603 27.44 -31.88 -0.19
CA PHE A 603 26.92 -30.51 -0.08
C PHE A 603 26.25 -30.27 1.27
N ILE A 604 25.44 -31.23 1.74
CA ILE A 604 24.77 -31.16 3.04
C ILE A 604 25.80 -31.15 4.19
N GLU A 605 26.87 -31.96 4.08
CA GLU A 605 27.96 -31.98 5.07
C GLU A 605 28.71 -30.64 5.11
N LEU A 606 29.04 -30.07 3.95
CA LEU A 606 29.68 -28.75 3.85
C LEU A 606 28.80 -27.63 4.41
N ALA A 607 27.50 -27.63 4.09
CA ALA A 607 26.54 -26.67 4.64
C ALA A 607 26.48 -26.74 6.18
N ARG A 608 26.50 -27.95 6.76
CA ARG A 608 26.60 -28.13 8.22
C ARG A 608 27.94 -27.67 8.78
N ALA A 609 29.03 -27.86 8.05
CA ALA A 609 30.35 -27.41 8.44
C ALA A 609 30.45 -25.87 8.50
N VAL A 610 29.71 -25.13 7.65
CA VAL A 610 29.61 -23.67 7.73
C VAL A 610 29.06 -23.22 9.09
N TYR A 611 27.97 -23.83 9.57
CA TYR A 611 27.40 -23.50 10.88
C TYR A 611 28.39 -23.78 12.02
N LYS A 612 28.96 -25.00 12.06
CA LYS A 612 29.94 -25.39 13.09
C LYS A 612 31.19 -24.50 13.09
N THR A 613 31.62 -24.03 11.93
CA THR A 613 32.80 -23.15 11.80
C THR A 613 32.48 -21.72 12.22
N ASN A 614 31.29 -21.22 11.87
CA ASN A 614 30.81 -19.91 12.33
C ASN A 614 30.60 -19.86 13.85
N ASP A 615 30.20 -20.96 14.48
CA ASP A 615 30.09 -21.04 15.94
C ASP A 615 31.44 -20.91 16.63
N LYS A 616 32.46 -21.60 16.11
CA LYS A 616 33.86 -21.45 16.57
C LYS A 616 34.36 -20.03 16.38
N ARG A 617 34.07 -19.40 15.23
CA ARG A 617 34.42 -18.01 14.93
C ARG A 617 33.79 -17.06 15.95
N ALA A 618 32.50 -17.22 16.24
CA ALA A 618 31.79 -16.41 17.22
C ALA A 618 32.32 -16.60 18.65
N ALA A 619 32.65 -17.84 19.05
CA ALA A 619 33.26 -18.12 20.34
C ALA A 619 34.61 -17.41 20.50
N LEU A 620 35.48 -17.49 19.48
CA LEU A 620 36.78 -16.81 19.50
C LEU A 620 36.64 -15.28 19.57
N LYS A 621 35.68 -14.68 18.85
CA LYS A 621 35.39 -13.24 18.97
C LYS A 621 34.94 -12.86 20.38
N ARG A 622 34.11 -13.70 21.02
CA ARG A 622 33.69 -13.52 22.42
C ARG A 622 34.87 -13.63 23.39
N ASP A 623 35.78 -14.56 23.17
CA ASP A 623 36.99 -14.71 23.98
C ASP A 623 37.90 -13.47 23.86
N VAL A 624 38.05 -12.92 22.65
CA VAL A 624 38.77 -11.65 22.42
C VAL A 624 38.09 -10.49 23.17
N ASN A 625 36.76 -10.38 23.07
CA ASN A 625 36.00 -9.34 23.77
C ASN A 625 36.15 -9.45 25.30
N THR A 626 36.10 -10.68 25.82
CA THR A 626 36.24 -10.96 27.25
C THR A 626 37.66 -10.65 27.74
N LEU A 627 38.69 -11.07 27.00
CA LEU A 627 40.09 -10.79 27.30
C LEU A 627 40.36 -9.29 27.40
N LEU A 628 39.74 -8.50 26.52
CA LEU A 628 39.93 -7.05 26.45
C LEU A 628 38.92 -6.24 27.28
N GLY A 629 38.07 -6.93 28.05
CA GLY A 629 37.09 -6.28 28.93
C GLY A 629 36.04 -5.44 28.18
N SER A 630 35.68 -5.82 26.96
CA SER A 630 34.69 -5.09 26.16
C SER A 630 33.30 -5.18 26.77
N HIS A 631 32.60 -4.05 26.82
CA HIS A 631 31.18 -3.99 27.20
C HIS A 631 30.24 -4.38 26.05
N LEU A 632 30.77 -4.49 24.82
CA LEU A 632 30.07 -5.01 23.66
C LEU A 632 30.43 -6.49 23.51
N VAL A 633 29.48 -7.36 23.83
CA VAL A 633 29.65 -8.81 23.71
C VAL A 633 28.63 -9.33 22.70
N GLU A 634 29.11 -10.06 21.69
CA GLU A 634 28.24 -10.70 20.71
C GLU A 634 27.54 -11.92 21.34
N GLU A 635 26.23 -11.80 21.55
CA GLU A 635 25.36 -12.89 21.96
C GLU A 635 24.87 -13.66 20.73
N LYS A 636 25.58 -14.74 20.39
CA LYS A 636 25.12 -15.77 19.46
C LYS A 636 25.04 -17.11 20.20
N SER A 637 23.89 -17.76 20.07
CA SER A 637 23.59 -19.09 20.61
C SER A 637 23.12 -19.97 19.45
N TYR A 638 23.89 -21.02 19.13
CA TYR A 638 23.51 -22.01 18.11
C TYR A 638 23.65 -23.44 18.67
N SER A 639 23.29 -23.63 19.95
CA SER A 639 23.42 -24.92 20.65
C SER A 639 22.39 -25.99 20.23
N GLU A 640 21.70 -25.87 19.08
CA GLU A 640 20.59 -26.78 18.72
C GLU A 640 20.83 -27.63 17.45
N TYR A 641 22.04 -27.67 16.89
CA TYR A 641 22.32 -28.52 15.73
C TYR A 641 23.52 -29.47 15.97
N GLU A 642 23.36 -30.44 16.87
CA GLU A 642 24.18 -31.66 16.91
C GLU A 642 23.70 -32.72 15.93
#